data_AF-A0A3B9K4A7-F1
#
_entry.id   AF-A0A3B9K4A7-F1
#
_cell.length_a   1.000
_cell.length_b   1.000
_cell.length_c   1.000
_cell.angle_alpha   90.00
_cell.angle_beta   90.00
_cell.angle_gamma   90.00
#
_symmetry.space_group_name_H-M   'P 1'
#
loop_
_entity.id
_entity.type
_entity.pdbx_description
1 polymer ?
#
loop_
_entity_poly.entity_id
_entity_poly.type
_entity_poly.pdbx_seq_one_letter_code
_entity_poly.pdbx_strand_id
1 'polypeptide(L)'
;MNKLCLSCFYTYDDSAAACPHCGAPGGIPANEAYQLPAGTRLKNRFIIGRVLGSGGFGVTYLAYDEMLRIRCAVKEYLPGEFCTRVPGVARVTIYSGENHEQFMSGKEKFLEESQKLAQFRSEQEIVHVFDCFEENDTAYIVMEYLDGESLRDKLERVGKIPPQEALPILRSILTGLIKVHRAGMLHRDVAPDNIFLMQNGDIKLFDFGAARFATTKRSRSLTVQVKSGFTPIEQYQSRGNQGPWTDVYASAATFYKMVTGETPQDSMERAAHNKLVPLYKKVKIDRNVSNAVMNALNIDPVQRTPSAEQFLAELNSDKVKRKEEKLRQADIGKMSMLSKALILGGLLLAAGAVLFAVRANFERLLPHNNVTQEVMMPDLIGLDPQESEKMLKDMGLRLQVTDKEYSTEIMKNKIIDQSVKAATPVAKDETVTVTLSAGIEQTYVPDFIGAEGETAKADLLDFGLVPTWSEKESYFAPGAVISQSREPYEVLDSGSEIAMVTSKGYSDTSASGTAVVDNFVGLTLEEAGALAQEKHLYIVRKVELPNDTVPDGVITAQEPAEGSELAAYSTVKLTVSSGRERVLVPDVTLITQDEAAAKLADLGLQVRFEDGFSDVYEAGMVMSQEQAENSMLEVGTEIVLTVSRGSEAEYQRQVQESEAARRRQQNNNTGGGNTGGGNTG
;
A
#
# COMPACT_ATOMS: atom_id res chain seq x y z
N MET A 1 45.66 12.53 9.56
CA MET A 1 45.17 11.21 9.11
C MET A 1 44.09 11.49 8.07
N ASN A 2 43.84 10.59 7.12
CA ASN A 2 42.80 10.80 6.11
C ASN A 2 41.56 9.98 6.49
N LYS A 3 40.38 10.61 6.46
CA LYS A 3 39.08 9.94 6.66
C LYS A 3 38.31 9.87 5.35
N LEU A 4 37.45 8.86 5.29
CA LEU A 4 36.49 8.67 4.21
C LEU A 4 35.23 9.49 4.49
N CYS A 5 34.80 10.32 3.54
CA CYS A 5 33.54 11.04 3.67
C CYS A 5 32.34 10.08 3.49
N LEU A 6 31.43 9.97 4.46
CA LEU A 6 30.22 9.13 4.31
C LEU A 6 29.16 9.72 3.37
N SER A 7 29.34 10.97 2.92
CA SER A 7 28.41 11.64 1.98
C SER A 7 28.83 11.47 0.51
N CYS A 8 30.14 11.41 0.21
CA CYS A 8 30.64 11.29 -1.16
C CYS A 8 31.70 10.20 -1.39
N PHE A 9 32.18 9.56 -0.31
CA PHE A 9 33.23 8.53 -0.30
C PHE A 9 34.57 8.92 -0.92
N TYR A 10 34.88 10.22 -0.95
CA TYR A 10 36.25 10.70 -1.16
C TYR A 10 37.02 10.75 0.16
N THR A 11 38.32 10.47 0.10
CA THR A 11 39.24 10.60 1.23
C THR A 11 39.75 12.02 1.34
N TYR A 12 39.74 12.59 2.55
CA TYR A 12 40.24 13.95 2.80
C TYR A 12 40.90 14.04 4.18
N ASP A 13 41.64 15.12 4.42
CA ASP A 13 42.35 15.34 5.69
C ASP A 13 41.35 15.50 6.85
N ASP A 14 41.57 14.76 7.93
CA ASP A 14 40.74 14.77 9.13
C ASP A 14 40.63 16.14 9.79
N SER A 15 41.64 17.01 9.58
CA SER A 15 41.65 18.37 10.11
C SER A 15 40.66 19.31 9.42
N ALA A 16 40.09 18.92 8.27
CA ALA A 16 39.11 19.75 7.58
C ALA A 16 37.75 19.70 8.31
N ALA A 17 37.19 20.88 8.58
CA ALA A 17 35.88 21.02 9.24
C ALA A 17 34.71 20.50 8.39
N ALA A 18 34.87 20.51 7.06
CA ALA A 18 33.93 19.97 6.09
C ALA A 18 34.68 19.25 4.96
N CYS A 19 34.00 18.32 4.29
CA CYS A 19 34.57 17.61 3.15
C CYS A 19 34.81 18.58 1.98
N PRO A 20 36.05 18.69 1.46
CA PRO A 20 36.35 19.61 0.35
C PRO A 20 35.73 19.18 -0.99
N HIS A 21 35.23 17.94 -1.08
CA HIS A 21 34.64 17.40 -2.31
C HIS A 21 33.13 17.64 -2.42
N CYS A 22 32.40 17.59 -1.30
CA CYS A 22 30.94 17.73 -1.30
C CYS A 22 30.39 18.77 -0.32
N GLY A 23 31.24 19.44 0.46
CA GLY A 23 30.83 20.47 1.42
C GLY A 23 30.14 19.94 2.68
N ALA A 24 29.97 18.62 2.81
CA ALA A 24 29.33 18.04 3.99
C ALA A 24 30.13 18.37 5.26
N PRO A 25 29.52 18.88 6.34
CA PRO A 25 30.19 19.04 7.62
C PRO A 25 30.71 17.67 8.07
N GLY A 26 31.79 17.61 8.86
CA GLY A 26 32.46 16.37 9.25
C GLY A 26 31.63 15.34 10.04
N GLY A 27 30.31 15.48 10.11
CA GLY A 27 29.34 14.57 10.73
C GLY A 27 28.50 13.76 9.73
N ILE A 28 27.77 12.80 10.29
CA ILE A 28 26.88 11.87 9.59
C ILE A 28 25.66 12.66 9.06
N PRO A 29 25.24 12.51 7.80
CA PRO A 29 23.99 13.10 7.31
C PRO A 29 22.82 12.72 8.22
N ALA A 30 21.94 13.66 8.53
CA ALA A 30 20.70 13.36 9.23
C ALA A 30 19.84 12.46 8.33
N ASN A 31 19.55 11.25 8.81
CA ASN A 31 18.68 10.30 8.13
C ASN A 31 17.32 10.29 8.83
N GLU A 32 16.25 10.03 8.07
CA GLU A 32 14.94 9.79 8.67
C GLU A 32 14.96 8.54 9.54
N ALA A 33 14.04 8.46 10.50
CA ALA A 33 13.93 7.40 11.50
C ALA A 33 14.04 5.97 10.91
N TYR A 34 13.44 5.74 9.73
CA TYR A 34 13.36 4.42 9.12
C TYR A 34 14.54 4.07 8.18
N GLN A 35 15.51 4.97 8.01
CA GLN A 35 16.65 4.79 7.11
C GLN A 35 17.85 4.19 7.85
N LEU A 36 18.70 3.43 7.15
CA LEU A 36 19.96 2.92 7.72
C LEU A 36 20.89 4.08 8.11
N PRO A 37 21.51 4.07 9.30
CA PRO A 37 22.50 5.07 9.66
C PRO A 37 23.69 5.06 8.70
N ALA A 38 24.13 6.23 8.23
CA ALA A 38 25.36 6.30 7.44
C ALA A 38 26.56 5.83 8.29
N GLY A 39 27.42 5.02 7.68
CA GLY A 39 28.48 4.25 8.35
C GLY A 39 28.10 2.79 8.65
N THR A 40 26.82 2.42 8.53
CA THR A 40 26.40 1.01 8.63
C THR A 40 27.17 0.16 7.63
N ARG A 41 27.67 -0.99 8.09
CA ARG A 41 28.34 -1.98 7.24
C ARG A 41 27.43 -3.15 6.97
N LEU A 42 27.10 -3.38 5.70
CA LEU A 42 26.39 -4.57 5.26
C LEU A 42 27.39 -5.59 4.73
N LYS A 43 27.15 -6.89 5.02
CA LYS A 43 27.99 -8.01 4.61
C LYS A 43 29.48 -7.86 4.99
N ASN A 44 29.78 -7.05 6.00
CA ASN A 44 31.14 -6.60 6.34
C ASN A 44 31.95 -6.08 5.12
N ARG A 45 31.27 -5.46 4.15
CA ARG A 45 31.87 -5.03 2.87
C ARG A 45 31.38 -3.67 2.40
N PHE A 46 30.07 -3.44 2.47
CA PHE A 46 29.46 -2.24 1.90
C PHE A 46 29.19 -1.23 3.01
N ILE A 47 29.88 -0.09 2.98
CA ILE A 47 29.61 1.02 3.90
C ILE A 47 28.49 1.86 3.31
N ILE A 48 27.40 2.02 4.06
CA ILE A 48 26.27 2.87 3.71
C ILE A 48 26.59 4.34 3.95
N GLY A 49 26.21 5.19 3.01
CA GLY A 49 26.40 6.64 3.04
C GLY A 49 25.06 7.38 3.05
N ARG A 50 25.02 8.54 2.39
CA ARG A 50 23.79 9.34 2.24
C ARG A 50 22.71 8.61 1.43
N VAL A 51 21.45 8.97 1.66
CA VAL A 51 20.31 8.53 0.83
C VAL A 51 20.37 9.20 -0.55
N LEU A 52 20.10 8.40 -1.59
CA LEU A 52 19.95 8.82 -2.98
C LEU A 52 18.47 8.97 -3.37
N GLY A 53 17.59 8.19 -2.74
CA GLY A 53 16.13 8.31 -2.88
C GLY A 53 15.39 7.35 -1.96
N SER A 54 14.19 7.73 -1.54
CA SER A 54 13.26 6.92 -0.74
C SER A 54 11.89 6.88 -1.42
N GLY A 55 11.15 5.80 -1.25
CA GLY A 55 9.79 5.65 -1.74
C GLY A 55 9.07 4.52 -1.01
N GLY A 56 7.78 4.30 -1.31
CA GLY A 56 6.90 3.40 -0.54
C GLY A 56 7.32 1.92 -0.50
N PHE A 57 8.32 1.51 -1.30
CA PHE A 57 8.78 0.13 -1.41
C PHE A 57 10.27 -0.07 -1.05
N GLY A 58 10.99 0.99 -0.68
CA GLY A 58 12.41 0.87 -0.34
C GLY A 58 13.19 2.18 -0.28
N VAL A 59 14.43 2.06 0.17
CA VAL A 59 15.39 3.17 0.27
C VAL A 59 16.63 2.83 -0.53
N THR A 60 17.14 3.79 -1.31
CA THR A 60 18.38 3.66 -2.06
C THR A 60 19.44 4.55 -1.46
N TYR A 61 20.59 3.97 -1.10
CA TYR A 61 21.71 4.63 -0.47
C TYR A 61 22.91 4.69 -1.42
N LEU A 62 23.70 5.75 -1.32
CA LEU A 62 25.08 5.72 -1.80
C LEU A 62 25.86 4.79 -0.88
N ALA A 63 26.70 3.93 -1.45
CA ALA A 63 27.53 3.03 -0.68
C ALA A 63 28.95 2.94 -1.23
N TYR A 64 29.86 2.43 -0.42
CA TYR A 64 31.24 2.16 -0.79
C TYR A 64 31.56 0.69 -0.57
N ASP A 65 31.98 0.02 -1.64
CA ASP A 65 32.49 -1.35 -1.57
C ASP A 65 33.94 -1.30 -1.08
N GLU A 66 34.18 -1.68 0.18
CA GLU A 66 35.52 -1.63 0.79
C GLU A 66 36.52 -2.57 0.09
N MET A 67 36.05 -3.67 -0.50
CA MET A 67 36.91 -4.64 -1.17
C MET A 67 37.32 -4.19 -2.56
N LEU A 68 36.36 -3.69 -3.36
CA LEU A 68 36.63 -3.20 -4.71
C LEU A 68 37.11 -1.75 -4.74
N ARG A 69 36.94 -1.01 -3.64
CA ARG A 69 37.25 0.42 -3.49
C ARG A 69 36.52 1.31 -4.48
N ILE A 70 35.27 0.96 -4.79
CA ILE A 70 34.41 1.69 -5.72
C ILE A 70 33.13 2.18 -5.02
N ARG A 71 32.56 3.26 -5.55
CA ARG A 71 31.21 3.71 -5.18
C ARG A 71 30.18 2.82 -5.87
N CYS A 72 29.11 2.50 -5.14
CA CYS A 72 27.95 1.76 -5.64
C CYS A 72 26.68 2.36 -5.06
N ALA A 73 25.53 1.94 -5.56
CA ALA A 73 24.24 2.20 -4.94
C ALA A 73 23.74 0.92 -4.27
N VAL A 74 23.15 1.04 -3.09
CA VAL A 74 22.52 -0.08 -2.38
C VAL A 74 21.04 0.25 -2.22
N LYS A 75 20.18 -0.56 -2.84
CA LYS A 75 18.74 -0.47 -2.65
C LYS A 75 18.29 -1.50 -1.63
N GLU A 76 17.61 -1.04 -0.59
CA GLU A 76 16.99 -1.84 0.45
C GLU A 76 15.51 -2.03 0.15
N TYR A 77 15.02 -3.26 0.31
CA TYR A 77 13.59 -3.54 0.32
C TYR A 77 12.99 -3.06 1.63
N LEU A 78 12.10 -2.07 1.59
CA LEU A 78 11.50 -1.51 2.81
C LEU A 78 10.10 -0.97 2.51
N PRO A 79 9.12 -1.86 2.27
CA PRO A 79 7.74 -1.44 2.07
C PRO A 79 7.12 -0.97 3.39
N GLY A 80 6.83 0.33 3.50
CA GLY A 80 6.31 0.94 4.74
C GLY A 80 4.97 0.37 5.21
N GLU A 81 4.17 -0.16 4.28
CA GLU A 81 2.88 -0.82 4.57
C GLU A 81 3.04 -2.13 5.38
N PHE A 82 4.19 -2.80 5.27
CA PHE A 82 4.39 -4.13 5.87
C PHE A 82 5.51 -4.18 6.90
N CYS A 83 6.31 -3.10 7.01
CA CYS A 83 7.42 -3.06 7.94
C CYS A 83 7.78 -1.63 8.35
N THR A 84 8.47 -1.53 9.48
CA THR A 84 9.07 -0.31 9.98
C THR A 84 10.48 -0.57 10.48
N ARG A 85 11.21 0.48 10.84
CA ARG A 85 12.53 0.36 11.44
C ARG A 85 12.60 1.24 12.67
N VAL A 86 13.14 0.67 13.74
CA VAL A 86 13.49 1.44 14.94
C VAL A 86 14.68 2.37 14.63
N PRO A 87 14.59 3.67 14.92
CA PRO A 87 15.67 4.63 14.66
C PRO A 87 17.02 4.16 15.18
N GLY A 88 18.04 4.22 14.33
CA GLY A 88 19.41 3.82 14.67
C GLY A 88 19.69 2.31 14.62
N VAL A 89 18.67 1.47 14.38
CA VAL A 89 18.81 0.01 14.32
C VAL A 89 18.82 -0.48 12.87
N ALA A 90 19.81 -1.31 12.53
CA ALA A 90 19.95 -1.83 11.18
C ALA A 90 18.92 -2.90 10.80
N ARG A 91 18.27 -3.55 11.78
CA ARG A 91 17.22 -4.56 11.59
C ARG A 91 15.85 -3.93 11.34
N VAL A 92 15.06 -4.55 10.46
CA VAL A 92 13.67 -4.16 10.14
C VAL A 92 12.68 -4.93 11.03
N THR A 93 11.62 -4.26 11.47
CA THR A 93 10.48 -4.85 12.18
C THR A 93 9.36 -5.08 11.18
N ILE A 94 8.98 -6.34 10.96
CA ILE A 94 7.94 -6.75 10.00
C ILE A 94 6.61 -6.88 10.77
N TYR A 95 5.53 -6.30 10.24
CA TYR A 95 4.21 -6.41 10.84
C TYR A 95 3.69 -7.85 10.78
N SER A 96 2.94 -8.29 11.80
CA SER A 96 2.47 -9.67 11.95
C SER A 96 1.21 -9.97 11.09
N GLY A 97 0.86 -11.25 10.93
CA GLY A 97 -0.30 -11.70 10.14
C GLY A 97 -0.11 -11.65 8.62
N GLU A 98 -1.14 -11.26 7.87
CA GLU A 98 -1.10 -11.24 6.40
C GLU A 98 0.02 -10.34 5.84
N ASN A 99 0.33 -9.23 6.53
CA ASN A 99 1.43 -8.33 6.18
C ASN A 99 2.79 -9.04 6.19
N HIS A 100 2.99 -10.02 7.08
CA HIS A 100 4.22 -10.82 7.11
C HIS A 100 4.35 -11.70 5.86
N GLU A 101 3.28 -12.41 5.48
CA GLU A 101 3.29 -13.23 4.26
C GLU A 101 3.51 -12.39 3.00
N GLN A 102 2.86 -11.23 2.93
CA GLN A 102 3.01 -10.30 1.82
C GLN A 102 4.42 -9.70 1.76
N PHE A 103 5.00 -9.32 2.91
CA PHE A 103 6.38 -8.86 2.99
C PHE A 103 7.35 -9.95 2.51
N MET A 104 7.22 -11.17 3.01
CA MET A 104 8.10 -12.28 2.63
C MET A 104 8.00 -12.60 1.15
N SER A 105 6.78 -12.67 0.61
CA SER A 105 6.57 -12.88 -0.83
C SER A 105 7.08 -11.73 -1.68
N GLY A 106 6.99 -10.48 -1.19
CA GLY A 106 7.53 -9.32 -1.86
C GLY A 106 9.06 -9.30 -1.87
N LYS A 107 9.68 -9.62 -0.74
CA LYS A 107 11.13 -9.76 -0.57
C LYS A 107 11.72 -10.82 -1.50
N GLU A 108 11.08 -11.99 -1.59
CA GLU A 108 11.51 -13.06 -2.50
C GLU A 108 11.48 -12.60 -3.97
N LYS A 109 10.38 -11.98 -4.42
CA LYS A 109 10.29 -11.46 -5.80
C LYS A 109 11.30 -10.35 -6.08
N PHE A 110 11.58 -9.49 -5.10
CA PHE A 110 12.59 -8.44 -5.20
C PHE A 110 13.99 -9.04 -5.45
N LEU A 111 14.35 -10.12 -4.74
CA LEU A 111 15.61 -10.83 -4.98
C LEU A 111 15.64 -11.57 -6.33
N GLU A 112 14.56 -12.27 -6.69
CA GLU A 112 14.46 -12.99 -7.97
C GLU A 112 14.62 -12.05 -9.17
N GLU A 113 13.97 -10.88 -9.13
CA GLU A 113 14.08 -9.87 -10.18
C GLU A 113 15.52 -9.36 -10.30
N SER A 114 16.17 -9.11 -9.18
CA SER A 114 17.56 -8.65 -9.11
C SER A 114 18.54 -9.65 -9.71
N GLN A 115 18.32 -10.95 -9.44
CA GLN A 115 19.11 -12.03 -10.03
C GLN A 115 18.94 -12.11 -11.55
N LYS A 116 17.73 -11.87 -12.06
CA LYS A 116 17.50 -11.79 -13.51
C LYS A 116 18.14 -10.53 -14.10
N LEU A 117 18.04 -9.38 -13.41
CA LEU A 117 18.69 -8.13 -13.83
C LEU A 117 20.22 -8.24 -13.91
N ALA A 118 20.83 -9.03 -13.03
CA ALA A 118 22.27 -9.28 -13.04
C ALA A 118 22.78 -9.94 -14.35
N GLN A 119 21.88 -10.46 -15.20
CA GLN A 119 22.25 -11.01 -16.51
C GLN A 119 22.56 -9.92 -17.55
N PHE A 120 22.11 -8.68 -17.34
CA PHE A 120 22.28 -7.57 -18.29
C PHE A 120 23.58 -6.76 -18.08
N ARG A 121 24.60 -7.33 -17.42
CA ARG A 121 25.89 -6.66 -17.16
C ARG A 121 26.63 -6.15 -18.41
N SER A 122 26.33 -6.71 -19.58
CA SER A 122 26.92 -6.29 -20.86
C SER A 122 26.11 -5.19 -21.55
N GLU A 123 24.94 -4.84 -21.03
CA GLU A 123 24.02 -3.91 -21.68
C GLU A 123 24.21 -2.51 -21.11
N GLN A 124 24.47 -1.54 -21.98
CA GLN A 124 24.76 -0.17 -21.58
C GLN A 124 23.50 0.54 -21.05
N GLU A 125 22.35 0.25 -21.64
CA GLU A 125 21.09 0.95 -21.37
C GLU A 125 20.38 0.48 -20.09
N ILE A 126 20.89 -0.56 -19.42
CA ILE A 126 20.30 -1.13 -18.20
C ILE A 126 21.26 -0.95 -17.03
N VAL A 127 20.72 -0.68 -15.84
CA VAL A 127 21.51 -0.60 -14.60
C VAL A 127 22.20 -1.94 -14.29
N HIS A 128 23.48 -1.90 -13.91
CA HIS A 128 24.26 -3.09 -13.58
C HIS A 128 24.08 -3.50 -12.12
N VAL A 129 23.64 -4.75 -11.91
CA VAL A 129 23.54 -5.35 -10.57
C VAL A 129 24.81 -6.16 -10.25
N PHE A 130 25.49 -5.77 -9.17
CA PHE A 130 26.73 -6.37 -8.71
C PHE A 130 26.51 -7.53 -7.75
N ASP A 131 25.60 -7.38 -6.77
CA ASP A 131 25.30 -8.38 -5.74
C ASP A 131 23.86 -8.20 -5.26
N CYS A 132 23.26 -9.24 -4.68
CA CYS A 132 22.00 -9.17 -3.95
C CYS A 132 22.04 -10.14 -2.77
N PHE A 133 21.54 -9.73 -1.61
CA PHE A 133 21.64 -10.55 -0.40
C PHE A 133 20.56 -10.18 0.62
N GLU A 134 20.37 -11.07 1.59
CA GLU A 134 19.52 -10.85 2.75
C GLU A 134 20.38 -10.58 3.99
N GLU A 135 19.99 -9.58 4.77
CA GLU A 135 20.57 -9.23 6.06
C GLU A 135 19.51 -8.40 6.80
N ASN A 136 19.59 -8.27 8.12
CA ASN A 136 18.72 -7.34 8.87
C ASN A 136 17.20 -7.56 8.71
N ASP A 137 16.79 -8.81 8.46
CA ASP A 137 15.41 -9.22 8.18
C ASP A 137 14.79 -8.58 6.92
N THR A 138 15.65 -8.06 6.03
CA THR A 138 15.26 -7.55 4.72
C THR A 138 16.24 -7.98 3.61
N ALA A 139 16.06 -7.45 2.40
CA ALA A 139 16.88 -7.72 1.22
C ALA A 139 17.53 -6.44 0.68
N TYR A 140 18.72 -6.62 0.10
CA TYR A 140 19.53 -5.57 -0.47
C TYR A 140 19.96 -5.92 -1.90
N ILE A 141 19.96 -4.92 -2.77
CA ILE A 141 20.54 -4.98 -4.12
C ILE A 141 21.70 -4.00 -4.17
N VAL A 142 22.87 -4.49 -4.54
CA VAL A 142 24.03 -3.66 -4.84
C VAL A 142 24.11 -3.47 -6.34
N MET A 143 24.09 -2.22 -6.78
CA MET A 143 24.08 -1.85 -8.19
C MET A 143 25.06 -0.72 -8.46
N GLU A 144 25.32 -0.46 -9.75
CA GLU A 144 26.17 0.65 -10.15
C GLU A 144 25.63 1.98 -9.61
N TYR A 145 26.56 2.84 -9.19
CA TYR A 145 26.23 4.22 -8.87
C TYR A 145 26.12 5.02 -10.17
N LEU A 146 24.94 5.59 -10.42
CA LEU A 146 24.68 6.39 -11.61
C LEU A 146 25.11 7.85 -11.38
N ASP A 147 26.08 8.33 -12.16
CA ASP A 147 26.64 9.68 -12.06
C ASP A 147 26.08 10.57 -13.19
N GLY A 148 25.18 11.47 -12.82
CA GLY A 148 24.31 12.20 -13.75
C GLY A 148 23.05 12.74 -13.07
N GLU A 149 21.98 12.94 -13.83
CA GLU A 149 20.68 13.41 -13.33
C GLU A 149 19.54 12.51 -13.83
N SER A 150 18.42 12.43 -13.09
CA SER A 150 17.23 11.75 -13.61
C SER A 150 16.56 12.57 -14.71
N LEU A 151 15.82 11.90 -15.60
CA LEU A 151 15.05 12.59 -16.63
C LEU A 151 13.95 13.47 -16.01
N ARG A 152 13.39 13.10 -14.84
CA ARG A 152 12.49 13.95 -14.08
C ARG A 152 13.17 15.28 -13.72
N ASP A 153 14.33 15.23 -13.06
CA ASP A 153 14.99 16.45 -12.55
C ASP A 153 15.39 17.37 -13.72
N LYS A 154 15.81 16.78 -14.85
CA LYS A 154 16.03 17.56 -16.08
C LYS A 154 14.74 18.24 -16.54
N LEU A 155 13.61 17.54 -16.59
CA LEU A 155 12.33 18.07 -17.04
C LEU A 155 11.76 19.13 -16.09
N GLU A 156 11.93 18.99 -14.78
CA GLU A 156 11.56 20.04 -13.81
C GLU A 156 12.35 21.33 -14.05
N ARG A 157 13.64 21.19 -14.36
CA ARG A 157 14.53 22.32 -14.63
C ARG A 157 14.28 23.01 -15.97
N VAL A 158 14.03 22.25 -17.05
CA VAL A 158 13.91 22.80 -18.42
C VAL A 158 12.47 22.89 -18.93
N GLY A 159 11.51 22.28 -18.23
CA GLY A 159 10.10 22.17 -18.60
C GLY A 159 9.83 21.18 -19.73
N LYS A 160 10.54 21.30 -20.86
CA LYS A 160 10.41 20.42 -22.04
C LYS A 160 11.71 20.30 -22.82
N ILE A 161 11.88 19.17 -23.48
CA ILE A 161 13.05 18.81 -24.29
C ILE A 161 12.66 18.88 -25.78
N PRO A 162 13.44 19.56 -26.63
CA PRO A 162 13.20 19.58 -28.07
C PRO A 162 13.12 18.16 -28.67
N PRO A 163 12.23 17.88 -29.63
CA PRO A 163 12.10 16.55 -30.23
C PRO A 163 13.42 15.95 -30.75
N GLN A 164 14.33 16.78 -31.24
CA GLN A 164 15.65 16.38 -31.74
C GLN A 164 16.53 15.77 -30.64
N GLU A 165 16.41 16.26 -29.42
CA GLU A 165 17.14 15.78 -28.24
C GLU A 165 16.40 14.64 -27.52
N ALA A 166 15.07 14.67 -27.52
CA ALA A 166 14.24 13.65 -26.88
C ALA A 166 14.25 12.31 -27.65
N LEU A 167 14.41 12.33 -28.98
CA LEU A 167 14.39 11.14 -29.82
C LEU A 167 15.54 10.17 -29.54
N PRO A 168 16.81 10.62 -29.45
CA PRO A 168 17.92 9.77 -28.99
C PRO A 168 17.65 9.09 -27.64
N ILE A 169 17.07 9.82 -26.69
CA ILE A 169 16.70 9.29 -25.37
C ILE A 169 15.68 8.16 -25.52
N LEU A 170 14.59 8.38 -26.25
CA LEU A 170 13.57 7.34 -26.52
C LEU A 170 14.17 6.12 -27.23
N ARG A 171 15.05 6.32 -28.21
CA ARG A 171 15.70 5.21 -28.91
C ARG A 171 16.57 4.37 -27.97
N SER A 172 17.28 5.00 -27.04
CA SER A 172 18.07 4.31 -26.02
C SER A 172 17.18 3.51 -25.07
N ILE A 173 16.08 4.11 -24.60
CA ILE A 173 15.07 3.43 -23.76
C ILE A 173 14.54 2.18 -24.47
N LEU A 174 14.13 2.32 -25.74
CA LEU A 174 13.61 1.19 -26.52
C LEU A 174 14.68 0.12 -26.75
N THR A 175 15.94 0.50 -26.95
CA THR A 175 17.05 -0.46 -27.09
C THR A 175 17.25 -1.29 -25.82
N GLY A 176 17.16 -0.66 -24.64
CA GLY A 176 17.14 -1.37 -23.36
C GLY A 176 15.94 -2.31 -23.21
N LEU A 177 14.73 -1.80 -23.50
CA LEU A 177 13.49 -2.59 -23.39
C LEU A 177 13.48 -3.82 -24.32
N ILE A 178 14.01 -3.71 -25.53
CA ILE A 178 14.18 -4.83 -26.46
C ILE A 178 14.96 -5.98 -25.80
N LYS A 179 16.06 -5.67 -25.12
CA LYS A 179 16.92 -6.66 -24.46
C LYS A 179 16.20 -7.31 -23.28
N VAL A 180 15.52 -6.50 -22.47
CA VAL A 180 14.69 -6.94 -21.33
C VAL A 180 13.56 -7.86 -21.80
N HIS A 181 12.81 -7.47 -22.83
CA HIS A 181 11.67 -8.22 -23.35
C HIS A 181 12.09 -9.56 -23.96
N ARG A 182 13.25 -9.62 -24.63
CA ARG A 182 13.81 -10.88 -25.16
C ARG A 182 14.20 -11.87 -24.08
N ALA A 183 14.55 -11.39 -22.90
CA ALA A 183 14.79 -12.23 -21.72
C ALA A 183 13.49 -12.63 -20.99
N GLY A 184 12.31 -12.28 -21.51
CA GLY A 184 11.02 -12.58 -20.90
C GLY A 184 10.68 -11.72 -19.69
N MET A 185 11.37 -10.59 -19.51
CA MET A 185 11.12 -9.63 -18.44
C MET A 185 10.36 -8.42 -18.95
N LEU A 186 9.73 -7.67 -18.03
CA LEU A 186 9.07 -6.38 -18.27
C LEU A 186 9.59 -5.38 -17.25
N HIS A 187 9.70 -4.10 -17.62
CA HIS A 187 10.12 -3.05 -16.69
C HIS A 187 8.97 -2.57 -15.79
N ARG A 188 7.77 -2.42 -16.35
CA ARG A 188 6.50 -2.06 -15.69
C ARG A 188 6.39 -0.69 -15.00
N ASP A 189 7.46 0.10 -15.02
CA ASP A 189 7.51 1.43 -14.40
C ASP A 189 8.39 2.40 -15.21
N VAL A 190 8.26 2.37 -16.54
CA VAL A 190 9.00 3.29 -17.41
C VAL A 190 8.41 4.69 -17.30
N ALA A 191 9.12 5.58 -16.60
CA ALA A 191 8.72 6.96 -16.35
C ALA A 191 9.95 7.85 -16.16
N PRO A 192 9.83 9.19 -16.19
CA PRO A 192 10.97 10.11 -16.06
C PRO A 192 11.86 9.88 -14.82
N ASP A 193 11.31 9.44 -13.69
CA ASP A 193 12.09 9.17 -12.48
C ASP A 193 13.04 7.97 -12.63
N ASN A 194 12.68 7.01 -13.49
CA ASN A 194 13.36 5.72 -13.64
C ASN A 194 14.28 5.68 -14.89
N ILE A 195 14.55 6.84 -15.47
CA ILE A 195 15.46 7.03 -16.60
C ILE A 195 16.55 7.99 -16.16
N PHE A 196 17.79 7.53 -16.23
CA PHE A 196 18.94 8.30 -15.79
C PHE A 196 19.80 8.76 -16.97
N LEU A 197 20.16 10.03 -16.96
CA LEU A 197 20.98 10.69 -17.97
C LEU A 197 22.41 10.81 -17.43
N MET A 198 23.30 9.95 -17.91
CA MET A 198 24.68 9.89 -17.44
C MET A 198 25.50 11.07 -17.98
N GLN A 199 26.52 11.51 -17.24
CA GLN A 199 27.40 12.62 -17.68
C GLN A 199 28.12 12.34 -19.02
N ASN A 200 28.38 11.08 -19.34
CA ASN A 200 29.02 10.67 -20.60
C ASN A 200 28.05 10.65 -21.80
N GLY A 201 26.76 10.95 -21.59
CA GLY A 201 25.72 10.95 -22.61
C GLY A 201 24.92 9.65 -22.72
N ASP A 202 25.28 8.61 -21.96
CA ASP A 202 24.54 7.35 -21.93
C ASP A 202 23.21 7.51 -21.19
N ILE A 203 22.24 6.66 -21.54
CA ILE A 203 20.92 6.61 -20.91
C ILE A 203 20.76 5.27 -20.24
N LYS A 204 20.41 5.25 -18.95
CA LYS A 204 20.21 4.02 -18.20
C LYS A 204 18.80 3.92 -17.64
N LEU A 205 18.19 2.76 -17.86
CA LEU A 205 16.97 2.33 -17.18
C LEU A 205 17.35 1.67 -15.86
N PHE A 206 16.68 2.09 -14.79
CA PHE A 206 16.86 1.53 -13.46
C PHE A 206 15.51 1.38 -12.77
N ASP A 207 15.51 0.69 -11.64
CA ASP A 207 14.33 0.48 -10.80
C ASP A 207 13.15 -0.23 -11.50
N PHE A 208 13.32 -1.54 -11.71
CA PHE A 208 12.28 -2.37 -12.31
C PHE A 208 11.22 -2.67 -11.25
N GLY A 209 9.96 -2.43 -11.58
CA GLY A 209 8.90 -2.33 -10.58
C GLY A 209 8.39 -3.67 -10.00
N ALA A 210 9.03 -4.84 -10.19
CA ALA A 210 8.33 -6.11 -9.88
C ALA A 210 8.05 -6.34 -8.39
N ALA A 211 8.81 -5.75 -7.46
CA ALA A 211 8.46 -5.77 -6.04
C ALA A 211 7.10 -5.09 -5.74
N ARG A 212 6.72 -4.07 -6.51
CA ARG A 212 5.44 -3.34 -6.40
C ARG A 212 4.24 -4.19 -6.86
N PHE A 213 4.49 -5.13 -7.77
CA PHE A 213 3.47 -6.06 -8.29
C PHE A 213 3.38 -7.37 -7.49
N ALA A 214 4.30 -7.58 -6.56
CA ALA A 214 4.40 -8.79 -5.77
C ALA A 214 3.38 -8.84 -4.63
N THR A 215 3.14 -7.68 -4.01
CA THR A 215 2.27 -7.45 -2.84
C THR A 215 0.80 -7.30 -3.25
N THR A 216 0.53 -6.92 -4.50
CA THR A 216 -0.81 -6.60 -5.04
C THR A 216 -1.65 -7.77 -5.54
N LYS A 217 -1.17 -9.02 -5.44
CA LYS A 217 -1.97 -10.19 -5.83
C LYS A 217 -3.02 -10.60 -4.80
N ARG A 218 -2.96 -10.08 -3.56
CA ARG A 218 -3.89 -10.41 -2.48
C ARG A 218 -4.60 -9.19 -1.87
N SER A 219 -3.98 -8.00 -1.81
CA SER A 219 -4.69 -6.79 -1.37
C SER A 219 -5.52 -6.15 -2.50
N ARG A 220 -6.80 -5.89 -2.24
CA ARG A 220 -7.68 -5.11 -3.13
C ARG A 220 -7.44 -3.60 -3.04
N SER A 221 -6.70 -3.14 -2.03
CA SER A 221 -6.22 -1.76 -1.91
C SER A 221 -5.02 -1.57 -2.84
N LEU A 222 -5.31 -1.43 -4.14
CA LEU A 222 -4.34 -1.18 -5.20
C LEU A 222 -3.82 0.26 -5.13
N THR A 223 -3.02 0.56 -4.11
CA THR A 223 -2.10 1.70 -4.13
C THR A 223 -0.74 1.20 -4.62
N VAL A 224 -0.71 0.50 -5.76
CA VAL A 224 0.47 0.70 -6.63
C VAL A 224 0.52 2.22 -6.76
N GLN A 225 1.63 2.89 -6.41
CA GLN A 225 1.74 4.34 -6.66
C GLN A 225 1.73 4.52 -8.19
N VAL A 226 0.55 4.46 -8.79
CA VAL A 226 0.37 4.39 -10.22
C VAL A 226 0.69 5.78 -10.71
N LYS A 227 1.79 5.90 -11.46
CA LYS A 227 2.19 7.19 -12.03
C LYS A 227 1.16 7.55 -13.10
N SER A 228 0.20 8.41 -12.71
CA SER A 228 -0.90 8.82 -13.55
C SER A 228 -0.39 9.33 -14.91
N GLY A 229 -1.04 8.89 -15.99
CA GLY A 229 -0.67 9.24 -17.37
C GLY A 229 0.47 8.40 -17.99
N PHE A 230 1.41 7.87 -17.20
CA PHE A 230 2.46 6.95 -17.69
C PHE A 230 2.02 5.50 -17.64
N THR A 231 1.11 5.17 -16.74
CA THR A 231 0.67 3.80 -16.52
C THR A 231 -0.46 3.42 -17.50
N PRO A 232 -0.31 2.34 -18.30
CA PRO A 232 -1.36 1.81 -19.15
C PRO A 232 -2.48 1.12 -18.35
N ILE A 233 -3.68 1.10 -18.93
CA ILE A 233 -4.92 0.65 -18.26
C ILE A 233 -4.85 -0.79 -17.74
N GLU A 234 -4.13 -1.68 -18.43
CA GLU A 234 -4.00 -3.08 -18.02
C GLU A 234 -3.22 -3.27 -16.70
N GLN A 235 -2.48 -2.26 -16.23
CA GLN A 235 -1.79 -2.34 -14.93
C GLN A 235 -2.67 -1.92 -13.75
N TYR A 236 -3.81 -1.25 -13.98
CA TYR A 236 -4.79 -0.92 -12.94
C TYR A 236 -5.67 -2.12 -12.58
N GLN A 237 -5.66 -3.17 -13.40
CA GLN A 237 -6.50 -4.35 -13.23
C GLN A 237 -5.69 -5.49 -12.59
N SER A 238 -6.19 -6.05 -11.48
CA SER A 238 -5.57 -7.20 -10.80
C SER A 238 -5.41 -8.44 -11.69
N ARG A 239 -6.19 -8.54 -12.78
CA ARG A 239 -6.12 -9.61 -13.80
C ARG A 239 -5.78 -9.08 -15.21
N GLY A 240 -5.27 -7.85 -15.34
CA GLY A 240 -4.91 -7.30 -16.63
C GLY A 240 -3.76 -8.06 -17.30
N ASN A 241 -3.86 -8.32 -18.60
CA ASN A 241 -2.81 -9.02 -19.35
C ASN A 241 -1.68 -8.05 -19.69
N GLN A 242 -0.55 -8.18 -18.99
CA GLN A 242 0.64 -7.37 -19.18
C GLN A 242 1.62 -8.06 -20.14
N GLY A 243 2.31 -7.28 -20.96
CA GLY A 243 3.31 -7.78 -21.91
C GLY A 243 4.22 -6.67 -22.41
N PRO A 244 5.06 -6.92 -23.44
CA PRO A 244 5.95 -5.91 -24.01
C PRO A 244 5.25 -4.58 -24.37
N TRP A 245 3.99 -4.66 -24.80
CA TRP A 245 3.16 -3.50 -25.13
C TRP A 245 2.87 -2.57 -23.93
N THR A 246 3.01 -3.07 -22.69
CA THR A 246 2.85 -2.30 -21.46
C THR A 246 3.98 -1.28 -21.33
N ASP A 247 5.25 -1.70 -21.50
CA ASP A 247 6.41 -0.78 -21.47
C ASP A 247 6.44 0.13 -22.72
N VAL A 248 5.89 -0.32 -23.85
CA VAL A 248 5.74 0.50 -25.07
C VAL A 248 4.83 1.71 -24.81
N TYR A 249 3.72 1.52 -24.11
CA TYR A 249 2.86 2.65 -23.72
C TYR A 249 3.61 3.64 -22.83
N ALA A 250 4.25 3.12 -21.79
CA ALA A 250 4.93 3.93 -20.78
C ALA A 250 6.12 4.72 -21.35
N SER A 251 6.90 4.12 -22.26
CA SER A 251 7.96 4.81 -23.01
C SER A 251 7.42 5.89 -23.95
N ALA A 252 6.29 5.66 -24.62
CA ALA A 252 5.64 6.67 -25.46
C ALA A 252 5.04 7.82 -24.64
N ALA A 253 4.49 7.53 -23.45
CA ALA A 253 4.00 8.52 -22.49
C ALA A 253 5.16 9.39 -21.95
N THR A 254 6.29 8.77 -21.63
CA THR A 254 7.53 9.45 -21.26
C THR A 254 7.99 10.40 -22.36
N PHE A 255 8.02 9.94 -23.62
CA PHE A 255 8.38 10.80 -24.74
C PHE A 255 7.41 11.96 -24.95
N TYR A 256 6.11 11.71 -24.83
CA TYR A 256 5.09 12.76 -24.88
C TYR A 256 5.36 13.83 -23.82
N LYS A 257 5.62 13.43 -22.57
CA LYS A 257 5.99 14.37 -21.49
C LYS A 257 7.24 15.15 -21.83
N MET A 258 8.29 14.49 -22.34
CA MET A 258 9.53 15.16 -22.72
C MET A 258 9.29 16.31 -23.69
N VAL A 259 8.57 16.08 -24.78
CA VAL A 259 8.46 17.08 -25.85
C VAL A 259 7.36 18.13 -25.61
N THR A 260 6.32 17.79 -24.85
CA THR A 260 5.21 18.72 -24.59
C THR A 260 5.35 19.47 -23.27
N GLY A 261 6.05 18.90 -22.27
CA GLY A 261 6.04 19.34 -20.88
C GLY A 261 4.79 18.92 -20.10
N GLU A 262 3.78 18.36 -20.77
CA GLU A 262 2.51 17.94 -20.20
C GLU A 262 2.51 16.43 -19.95
N THR A 263 2.00 15.99 -18.81
CA THR A 263 1.76 14.56 -18.57
C THR A 263 0.57 14.13 -19.43
N PRO A 264 0.64 13.00 -20.17
CA PRO A 264 -0.52 12.49 -20.89
C PRO A 264 -1.72 12.31 -19.95
N GLN A 265 -2.93 12.46 -20.49
CA GLN A 265 -4.15 12.15 -19.74
C GLN A 265 -4.08 10.70 -19.21
N ASP A 266 -4.57 10.49 -17.99
CA ASP A 266 -4.60 9.18 -17.34
C ASP A 266 -5.26 8.11 -18.22
N SER A 267 -4.74 6.89 -18.23
CA SER A 267 -5.23 5.85 -19.15
C SER A 267 -6.66 5.39 -18.84
N MET A 268 -7.09 5.44 -17.57
CA MET A 268 -8.47 5.17 -17.16
C MET A 268 -9.40 6.28 -17.66
N GLU A 269 -9.01 7.54 -17.47
CA GLU A 269 -9.78 8.68 -17.99
C GLU A 269 -9.87 8.66 -19.51
N ARG A 270 -8.78 8.30 -20.20
CA ARG A 270 -8.74 8.22 -21.64
C ARG A 270 -9.65 7.11 -22.18
N ALA A 271 -9.79 5.99 -21.45
CA ALA A 271 -10.72 4.93 -21.83
C ALA A 271 -12.18 5.41 -21.83
N ALA A 272 -12.53 6.31 -20.91
CA ALA A 272 -13.84 6.96 -20.88
C ALA A 272 -13.96 8.08 -21.93
N HIS A 273 -12.99 9.01 -21.94
CA HIS A 273 -13.00 10.22 -22.76
C HIS A 273 -11.58 10.61 -23.20
N ASN A 274 -11.14 10.05 -24.33
CA ASN A 274 -9.81 10.33 -24.87
C ASN A 274 -9.73 11.73 -25.53
N LYS A 275 -8.97 12.64 -24.91
CA LYS A 275 -8.75 14.01 -25.42
C LYS A 275 -7.38 14.21 -26.11
N LEU A 276 -6.57 13.16 -26.21
CA LEU A 276 -5.23 13.28 -26.81
C LEU A 276 -5.33 13.58 -28.30
N VAL A 277 -4.71 14.68 -28.71
CA VAL A 277 -4.57 15.08 -30.10
C VAL A 277 -3.26 14.54 -30.69
N PRO A 278 -3.16 14.34 -32.01
CA PRO A 278 -1.90 13.96 -32.65
C PRO A 278 -0.76 14.89 -32.26
N LEU A 279 0.38 14.32 -31.86
CA LEU A 279 1.52 15.05 -31.31
C LEU A 279 2.05 16.17 -32.22
N TYR A 280 2.05 15.97 -33.54
CA TYR A 280 2.44 17.01 -34.52
C TYR A 280 1.57 18.28 -34.50
N LYS A 281 0.39 18.25 -33.86
CA LYS A 281 -0.45 19.44 -33.64
C LYS A 281 -0.04 20.25 -32.42
N LYS A 282 0.67 19.63 -31.46
CA LYS A 282 1.15 20.27 -30.22
C LYS A 282 2.59 20.74 -30.31
N VAL A 283 3.43 19.99 -31.01
CA VAL A 283 4.88 20.26 -31.12
C VAL A 283 5.35 20.12 -32.56
N LYS A 284 6.38 20.89 -32.94
CA LYS A 284 7.00 20.80 -34.26
C LYS A 284 7.82 19.52 -34.36
N ILE A 285 7.19 18.45 -34.81
CA ILE A 285 7.78 17.11 -34.98
C ILE A 285 7.35 16.50 -36.31
N ASP A 286 8.16 15.58 -36.83
CA ASP A 286 7.83 14.83 -38.04
C ASP A 286 6.52 14.02 -37.86
N ARG A 287 5.72 13.94 -38.93
CA ARG A 287 4.42 13.27 -38.89
C ARG A 287 4.53 11.77 -38.66
N ASN A 288 5.57 11.12 -39.18
CA ASN A 288 5.76 9.69 -38.98
C ASN A 288 6.16 9.39 -37.53
N VAL A 289 7.07 10.20 -36.97
CA VAL A 289 7.42 10.12 -35.55
C VAL A 289 6.20 10.35 -34.67
N SER A 290 5.40 11.39 -34.97
CA SER A 290 4.13 11.61 -34.28
C SER A 290 3.21 10.40 -34.40
N ASN A 291 3.06 9.80 -35.57
CA ASN A 291 2.17 8.64 -35.74
C ASN A 291 2.66 7.42 -34.96
N ALA A 292 3.97 7.15 -34.95
CA ALA A 292 4.57 6.06 -34.19
C ALA A 292 4.29 6.20 -32.68
N VAL A 293 4.54 7.39 -32.12
CA VAL A 293 4.27 7.69 -30.70
C VAL A 293 2.78 7.55 -30.38
N MET A 294 1.91 8.10 -31.24
CA MET A 294 0.47 8.00 -31.02
C MET A 294 -0.06 6.57 -31.16
N ASN A 295 0.54 5.73 -32.00
CA ASN A 295 0.22 4.30 -32.10
C ASN A 295 0.63 3.55 -30.82
N ALA A 296 1.82 3.86 -30.27
CA ALA A 296 2.29 3.30 -29.02
C ALA A 296 1.45 3.76 -27.80
N LEU A 297 0.81 4.93 -27.89
CA LEU A 297 -0.09 5.46 -26.85
C LEU A 297 -1.55 4.95 -26.94
N ASN A 298 -1.93 4.10 -27.89
CA ASN A 298 -3.31 3.59 -27.95
C ASN A 298 -3.66 2.81 -26.67
N ILE A 299 -4.90 2.95 -26.17
CA ILE A 299 -5.33 2.36 -24.89
C ILE A 299 -5.49 0.85 -25.04
N ASP A 300 -6.20 0.41 -26.08
CA ASP A 300 -6.37 -1.00 -26.44
C ASP A 300 -5.03 -1.62 -26.89
N PRO A 301 -4.48 -2.61 -26.15
CA PRO A 301 -3.24 -3.30 -26.51
C PRO A 301 -3.24 -3.88 -27.94
N VAL A 302 -4.40 -4.27 -28.49
CA VAL A 302 -4.51 -4.83 -29.84
C VAL A 302 -4.20 -3.78 -30.91
N GLN A 303 -4.55 -2.53 -30.64
CA GLN A 303 -4.33 -1.39 -31.55
C GLN A 303 -3.04 -0.64 -31.22
N ARG A 304 -2.43 -0.95 -30.07
CA ARG A 304 -1.14 -0.43 -29.63
C ARG A 304 0.01 -1.04 -30.44
N THR A 305 1.11 -0.32 -30.52
CA THR A 305 2.37 -0.90 -31.03
C THR A 305 2.78 -2.07 -30.12
N PRO A 306 2.96 -3.29 -30.63
CA PRO A 306 2.99 -4.50 -29.80
C PRO A 306 4.34 -4.77 -29.12
N SER A 307 5.45 -4.22 -29.63
CA SER A 307 6.79 -4.43 -29.05
C SER A 307 7.70 -3.20 -29.22
N ALA A 308 8.74 -3.14 -28.39
CA ALA A 308 9.75 -2.09 -28.45
C ALA A 308 10.53 -2.12 -29.78
N GLU A 309 10.79 -3.29 -30.37
CA GLU A 309 11.40 -3.42 -31.69
C GLU A 309 10.53 -2.78 -32.78
N GLN A 310 9.23 -3.06 -32.76
CA GLN A 310 8.33 -2.48 -33.74
C GLN A 310 8.22 -0.96 -33.55
N PHE A 311 8.20 -0.50 -32.30
CA PHE A 311 8.15 0.93 -32.03
C PHE A 311 9.42 1.65 -32.53
N LEU A 312 10.60 1.09 -32.27
CA LEU A 312 11.86 1.61 -32.77
C LEU A 312 11.92 1.60 -34.30
N ALA A 313 11.40 0.55 -34.95
CA ALA A 313 11.30 0.47 -36.40
C ALA A 313 10.34 1.53 -36.98
N GLU A 314 9.18 1.77 -36.34
CA GLU A 314 8.25 2.82 -36.74
C GLU A 314 8.89 4.22 -36.60
N LEU A 315 9.64 4.49 -35.52
CA LEU A 315 10.36 5.76 -35.33
C LEU A 315 11.44 6.04 -36.38
N ASN A 316 11.97 5.00 -37.04
CA ASN A 316 13.00 5.09 -38.07
C ASN A 316 12.43 4.99 -39.50
N SER A 317 11.11 4.83 -39.66
CA SER A 317 10.45 4.65 -40.95
C SER A 317 10.03 5.99 -41.56
N ASP A 318 10.24 6.14 -42.87
CA ASP A 318 9.75 7.29 -43.64
C ASP A 318 8.23 7.26 -43.88
N LYS A 319 7.55 6.15 -43.55
CA LYS A 319 6.11 5.98 -43.73
C LYS A 319 5.48 5.23 -42.57
N VAL A 320 4.85 5.95 -41.65
CA VAL A 320 4.07 5.37 -40.54
C VAL A 320 2.62 5.79 -40.67
N LYS A 321 1.73 4.81 -40.86
CA LYS A 321 0.28 5.04 -40.86
C LYS A 321 -0.22 5.14 -39.42
N ARG A 322 -1.04 6.15 -39.13
CA ARG A 322 -1.75 6.27 -37.86
C ARG A 322 -2.82 5.17 -37.76
N LYS A 323 -2.77 4.38 -36.68
CA LYS A 323 -3.80 3.41 -36.29
C LYS A 323 -4.79 4.13 -35.38
N GLU A 324 -5.82 4.74 -35.96
CA GLU A 324 -6.86 5.42 -35.17
C GLU A 324 -7.61 4.42 -34.29
N GLU A 325 -7.65 4.72 -33.00
CA GLU A 325 -8.31 3.89 -32.01
C GLU A 325 -9.82 4.10 -32.11
N LYS A 326 -10.55 3.08 -32.58
CA LYS A 326 -12.00 3.04 -32.41
C LYS A 326 -12.27 2.49 -31.02
N LEU A 327 -12.37 3.38 -30.03
CA LEU A 327 -12.89 3.01 -28.72
C LEU A 327 -14.25 2.35 -28.96
N ARG A 328 -14.36 1.05 -28.69
CA ARG A 328 -15.68 0.46 -28.52
C ARG A 328 -16.28 1.22 -27.35
N GLN A 329 -17.36 1.97 -27.58
CA GLN A 329 -18.25 2.29 -26.47
C GLN A 329 -18.48 0.95 -25.78
N ALA A 330 -18.09 0.85 -24.50
CA ALA A 330 -18.44 -0.32 -23.73
C ALA A 330 -19.94 -0.49 -23.90
N ASP A 331 -20.35 -1.60 -24.54
CA ASP A 331 -21.74 -2.03 -24.56
C ASP A 331 -22.08 -2.41 -23.12
N ILE A 332 -22.31 -1.40 -22.29
CA ILE A 332 -23.14 -1.51 -21.10
C ILE A 332 -24.56 -1.67 -21.65
N GLY A 333 -24.89 -2.92 -22.00
CA GLY A 333 -26.26 -3.39 -22.17
C GLY A 333 -26.87 -3.36 -23.58
N LYS A 334 -26.29 -4.02 -24.59
CA LYS A 334 -27.06 -4.52 -25.76
C LYS A 334 -26.55 -5.86 -26.29
N MET A 335 -27.22 -6.96 -25.92
CA MET A 335 -27.01 -8.28 -26.55
C MET A 335 -27.52 -8.32 -28.00
N SER A 336 -26.81 -9.08 -28.84
CA SER A 336 -27.08 -9.31 -30.27
C SER A 336 -28.48 -9.89 -30.56
N MET A 337 -29.05 -9.57 -31.74
CA MET A 337 -30.36 -10.06 -32.21
C MET A 337 -30.46 -11.59 -32.27
N LEU A 338 -29.35 -12.30 -32.52
CA LEU A 338 -29.30 -13.76 -32.47
C LEU A 338 -29.55 -14.31 -31.06
N SER A 339 -29.09 -13.58 -30.04
CA SER A 339 -29.30 -13.93 -28.63
C SER A 339 -30.75 -13.69 -28.19
N LYS A 340 -31.46 -12.70 -28.77
CA LYS A 340 -32.90 -12.48 -28.52
C LYS A 340 -33.78 -13.56 -29.16
N ALA A 341 -33.40 -14.05 -30.35
CA ALA A 341 -34.14 -15.13 -31.03
C ALA A 341 -33.99 -16.49 -30.31
N LEU A 342 -32.83 -16.77 -29.72
CA LEU A 342 -32.59 -17.99 -28.93
C LEU A 342 -33.40 -18.02 -27.63
N ILE A 343 -33.55 -16.88 -26.95
CA ILE A 343 -34.36 -16.76 -25.73
C ILE A 343 -35.86 -16.91 -26.04
N LEU A 344 -36.34 -16.33 -27.14
CA LEU A 344 -37.75 -16.44 -27.54
C LEU A 344 -38.10 -17.84 -28.09
N GLY A 345 -37.17 -18.48 -28.81
CA GLY A 345 -37.32 -19.86 -29.29
C GLY A 345 -37.26 -20.90 -28.16
N GLY A 346 -36.41 -20.68 -27.16
CA GLY A 346 -36.31 -21.52 -25.96
C GLY A 346 -37.56 -21.45 -25.07
N LEU A 347 -38.15 -20.26 -24.90
CA LEU A 347 -39.38 -20.07 -24.12
C LEU A 347 -40.61 -20.74 -24.76
N LEU A 348 -40.70 -20.78 -26.09
CA LEU A 348 -41.80 -21.47 -26.81
C LEU A 348 -41.65 -23.00 -26.79
N LEU A 349 -40.42 -23.52 -26.81
CA LEU A 349 -40.15 -24.96 -26.67
C LEU A 349 -40.38 -25.44 -25.22
N ALA A 350 -40.05 -24.62 -24.22
CA ALA A 350 -40.33 -24.91 -22.82
C ALA A 350 -41.84 -24.92 -22.53
N ALA A 351 -42.61 -23.97 -23.09
CA ALA A 351 -44.07 -23.95 -22.93
C ALA A 351 -44.77 -25.15 -23.60
N GLY A 352 -44.25 -25.61 -24.75
CA GLY A 352 -44.76 -26.81 -25.44
C GLY A 352 -44.44 -28.11 -24.71
N ALA A 353 -43.25 -28.23 -24.10
CA ALA A 353 -42.84 -29.40 -23.33
C ALA A 353 -43.62 -29.55 -22.01
N VAL A 354 -43.95 -28.44 -21.36
CA VAL A 354 -44.78 -28.43 -20.14
C VAL A 354 -46.22 -28.87 -20.43
N LEU A 355 -46.77 -28.53 -21.59
CA LEU A 355 -48.13 -28.95 -22.00
C LEU A 355 -48.21 -30.42 -22.43
N PHE A 356 -47.10 -31.01 -22.89
CA PHE A 356 -47.02 -32.44 -23.21
C PHE A 356 -46.73 -33.30 -21.97
N ALA A 357 -45.95 -32.79 -21.01
CA ALA A 357 -45.63 -33.48 -19.76
C ALA A 357 -46.82 -33.59 -18.78
N VAL A 358 -47.81 -32.69 -18.85
CA VAL A 358 -49.03 -32.76 -18.01
C VAL A 358 -50.04 -33.80 -18.53
N ARG A 359 -49.85 -34.38 -19.73
CA ARG A 359 -50.81 -35.34 -20.32
C ARG A 359 -50.33 -36.80 -20.37
N ALA A 360 -49.05 -37.08 -20.14
CA ALA A 360 -48.50 -38.43 -20.25
C ALA A 360 -47.49 -38.74 -19.15
N ASN A 361 -47.99 -39.14 -17.97
CA ASN A 361 -47.43 -40.22 -17.13
C ASN A 361 -48.04 -40.20 -15.74
N PHE A 362 -49.31 -40.59 -15.68
CA PHE A 362 -49.85 -41.28 -14.51
C PHE A 362 -49.68 -42.77 -14.80
N GLU A 363 -48.56 -43.35 -14.35
CA GLU A 363 -48.39 -44.74 -13.87
C GLU A 363 -46.93 -45.24 -14.02
N ARG A 364 -46.44 -45.76 -12.88
CA ARG A 364 -45.52 -46.89 -12.74
C ARG A 364 -44.01 -46.69 -12.99
N LEU A 365 -43.24 -46.67 -11.89
CA LEU A 365 -42.27 -47.70 -11.43
C LEU A 365 -41.09 -47.08 -10.66
N LEU A 366 -40.94 -47.51 -9.41
CA LEU A 366 -39.75 -47.39 -8.55
C LEU A 366 -39.08 -48.80 -8.48
N PRO A 367 -37.75 -48.95 -8.23
CA PRO A 367 -37.17 -48.69 -6.89
C PRO A 367 -35.69 -48.18 -6.77
N HIS A 368 -35.52 -47.28 -5.77
CA HIS A 368 -34.44 -46.99 -4.78
C HIS A 368 -32.94 -47.01 -5.21
N ASN A 369 -32.05 -46.06 -4.83
CA ASN A 369 -31.80 -45.41 -3.52
C ASN A 369 -30.97 -44.10 -3.62
N ASN A 370 -31.08 -43.29 -2.55
CA ASN A 370 -30.36 -42.05 -2.19
C ASN A 370 -30.71 -40.79 -2.99
N VAL A 371 -31.91 -40.25 -2.76
CA VAL A 371 -32.22 -38.85 -3.08
C VAL A 371 -31.62 -38.00 -1.95
N THR A 372 -30.54 -37.29 -2.23
CA THR A 372 -30.16 -36.12 -1.42
C THR A 372 -31.34 -35.16 -1.45
N GLN A 373 -31.97 -34.90 -0.29
CA GLN A 373 -32.97 -33.83 -0.21
C GLN A 373 -32.22 -32.52 -0.44
N GLU A 374 -32.37 -31.96 -1.63
CA GLU A 374 -31.82 -30.66 -1.99
C GLU A 374 -32.79 -29.54 -1.60
N VAL A 375 -32.25 -28.45 -1.07
CA VAL A 375 -32.99 -27.24 -0.72
C VAL A 375 -32.43 -26.07 -1.53
N MET A 376 -33.29 -25.16 -1.98
CA MET A 376 -32.87 -24.02 -2.79
C MET A 376 -32.20 -22.95 -1.92
N MET A 377 -31.00 -22.52 -2.29
CA MET A 377 -30.25 -21.50 -1.57
C MET A 377 -30.99 -20.15 -1.57
N PRO A 378 -31.27 -19.53 -0.40
CA PRO A 378 -31.81 -18.18 -0.35
C PRO A 378 -30.74 -17.13 -0.69
N ASP A 379 -31.19 -15.92 -0.97
CA ASP A 379 -30.30 -14.74 -1.07
C ASP A 379 -30.08 -14.19 0.34
N LEU A 380 -28.84 -14.25 0.80
CA LEU A 380 -28.41 -13.80 2.12
C LEU A 380 -27.76 -12.42 2.08
N ILE A 381 -27.49 -11.87 0.89
CA ILE A 381 -26.78 -10.60 0.74
C ILE A 381 -27.59 -9.46 1.40
N GLY A 382 -26.91 -8.68 2.25
CA GLY A 382 -27.49 -7.59 3.03
C GLY A 382 -28.24 -8.02 4.28
N LEU A 383 -28.39 -9.33 4.54
CA LEU A 383 -29.04 -9.85 5.75
C LEU A 383 -28.09 -9.92 6.94
N ASP A 384 -28.69 -10.02 8.12
CA ASP A 384 -28.00 -10.24 9.39
C ASP A 384 -27.52 -11.71 9.51
N PRO A 385 -26.31 -11.98 10.02
CA PRO A 385 -25.79 -13.34 10.15
C PRO A 385 -26.64 -14.22 11.06
N GLN A 386 -27.15 -13.69 12.16
CA GLN A 386 -27.97 -14.43 13.11
C GLN A 386 -29.36 -14.73 12.53
N GLU A 387 -29.94 -13.79 11.78
CA GLU A 387 -31.18 -14.01 11.04
C GLU A 387 -31.00 -15.06 9.95
N SER A 388 -29.87 -14.99 9.25
CA SER A 388 -29.50 -15.92 8.18
C SER A 388 -29.23 -17.33 8.72
N GLU A 389 -28.59 -17.47 9.89
CA GLU A 389 -28.38 -18.77 10.55
C GLU A 389 -29.72 -19.42 10.84
N LYS A 390 -30.67 -18.69 11.44
CA LYS A 390 -31.99 -19.21 11.74
C LYS A 390 -32.73 -19.67 10.48
N MET A 391 -32.66 -18.86 9.42
CA MET A 391 -33.28 -19.19 8.12
C MET A 391 -32.68 -20.46 7.52
N LEU A 392 -31.35 -20.57 7.50
CA LEU A 392 -30.65 -21.75 6.98
C LEU A 392 -30.90 -22.99 7.86
N LYS A 393 -30.98 -22.84 9.17
CA LYS A 393 -31.28 -23.93 10.11
C LYS A 393 -32.65 -24.53 9.86
N ASP A 394 -33.67 -23.69 9.61
CA ASP A 394 -35.02 -24.15 9.24
C ASP A 394 -35.03 -24.92 7.89
N MET A 395 -34.05 -24.63 7.03
CA MET A 395 -33.83 -25.30 5.74
C MET A 395 -32.94 -26.55 5.88
N GLY A 396 -32.38 -26.82 7.06
CA GLY A 396 -31.45 -27.91 7.31
C GLY A 396 -30.05 -27.66 6.75
N LEU A 397 -29.62 -26.40 6.66
CA LEU A 397 -28.28 -25.97 6.27
C LEU A 397 -27.58 -25.32 7.48
N ARG A 398 -26.25 -25.26 7.45
CA ARG A 398 -25.44 -24.58 8.47
C ARG A 398 -24.85 -23.30 7.91
N LEU A 399 -24.79 -22.25 8.72
CA LEU A 399 -24.11 -21.01 8.37
C LEU A 399 -22.77 -20.94 9.09
N GLN A 400 -21.72 -20.53 8.39
CA GLN A 400 -20.43 -20.23 8.98
C GLN A 400 -19.92 -18.89 8.45
N VAL A 401 -19.53 -17.99 9.34
CA VAL A 401 -18.82 -16.77 8.91
C VAL A 401 -17.34 -17.07 8.83
N THR A 402 -16.73 -16.78 7.67
CA THR A 402 -15.32 -17.11 7.42
C THR A 402 -14.45 -15.89 7.18
N ASP A 403 -15.04 -14.75 6.81
CA ASP A 403 -14.27 -13.59 6.37
C ASP A 403 -15.05 -12.28 6.54
N LYS A 404 -14.35 -11.15 6.41
CA LYS A 404 -14.89 -9.79 6.53
C LYS A 404 -14.18 -8.85 5.54
N GLU A 405 -14.94 -8.15 4.68
CA GLU A 405 -14.37 -7.16 3.74
C GLU A 405 -15.07 -5.79 3.85
N TYR A 406 -14.37 -4.71 3.52
CA TYR A 406 -14.95 -3.37 3.47
C TYR A 406 -15.95 -3.21 2.31
N SER A 407 -17.03 -2.48 2.56
CA SER A 407 -18.07 -2.17 1.58
C SER A 407 -18.62 -0.77 1.79
N THR A 408 -18.71 -0.02 0.70
CA THR A 408 -19.39 1.29 0.66
C THR A 408 -20.89 1.18 0.40
N GLU A 409 -21.39 -0.01 0.04
CA GLU A 409 -22.78 -0.25 -0.34
C GLU A 409 -23.56 -1.01 0.73
N ILE A 410 -22.89 -1.92 1.45
CA ILE A 410 -23.52 -2.80 2.43
C ILE A 410 -23.10 -2.39 3.84
N MET A 411 -24.10 -2.15 4.70
CA MET A 411 -23.88 -1.76 6.10
C MET A 411 -23.03 -2.79 6.85
N LYS A 412 -22.23 -2.30 7.80
CA LYS A 412 -21.37 -3.12 8.67
C LYS A 412 -22.15 -4.28 9.31
N ASN A 413 -21.49 -5.43 9.41
CA ASN A 413 -22.00 -6.70 9.94
C ASN A 413 -23.14 -7.33 9.14
N LYS A 414 -23.41 -6.88 7.91
CA LYS A 414 -24.32 -7.57 6.97
C LYS A 414 -23.53 -8.43 5.99
N ILE A 415 -24.15 -9.48 5.46
CA ILE A 415 -23.50 -10.40 4.53
C ILE A 415 -23.26 -9.69 3.19
N ILE A 416 -22.03 -9.76 2.66
CA ILE A 416 -21.64 -9.18 1.37
C ILE A 416 -21.39 -10.23 0.29
N ASP A 417 -21.06 -11.45 0.71
CA ASP A 417 -20.84 -12.59 -0.18
C ASP A 417 -21.31 -13.88 0.48
N GLN A 418 -21.78 -14.82 -0.34
CA GLN A 418 -22.16 -16.16 0.07
C GLN A 418 -21.51 -17.18 -0.86
N SER A 419 -20.96 -18.26 -0.29
CA SER A 419 -20.20 -19.25 -1.07
C SER A 419 -21.03 -19.99 -2.12
N VAL A 420 -22.34 -20.12 -1.86
CA VAL A 420 -23.31 -20.73 -2.78
C VAL A 420 -24.28 -19.67 -3.26
N LYS A 421 -24.41 -19.49 -4.57
CA LYS A 421 -25.30 -18.46 -5.15
C LYS A 421 -26.77 -18.73 -4.86
N ALA A 422 -27.55 -17.66 -4.68
CA ALA A 422 -29.00 -17.74 -4.55
C ALA A 422 -29.65 -18.54 -5.71
N ALA A 423 -30.73 -19.24 -5.38
CA ALA A 423 -31.45 -20.15 -6.27
C ALA A 423 -30.63 -21.33 -6.83
N THR A 424 -29.54 -21.73 -6.15
CA THR A 424 -28.80 -22.97 -6.44
C THR A 424 -29.32 -24.09 -5.52
N PRO A 425 -29.53 -25.33 -6.01
CA PRO A 425 -29.83 -26.47 -5.14
C PRO A 425 -28.63 -26.84 -4.26
N VAL A 426 -28.86 -27.06 -2.96
CA VAL A 426 -27.84 -27.35 -1.94
C VAL A 426 -28.25 -28.60 -1.17
N ALA A 427 -27.31 -29.47 -0.85
CA ALA A 427 -27.61 -30.67 -0.08
C ALA A 427 -27.94 -30.31 1.38
N LYS A 428 -28.90 -31.01 1.99
CA LYS A 428 -29.11 -30.90 3.45
C LYS A 428 -27.82 -31.18 4.21
N ASP A 429 -27.68 -30.50 5.35
CA ASP A 429 -26.53 -30.49 6.26
C ASP A 429 -25.24 -29.86 5.70
N GLU A 430 -25.29 -29.26 4.50
CA GLU A 430 -24.17 -28.52 3.93
C GLU A 430 -23.92 -27.20 4.69
N THR A 431 -22.64 -26.82 4.79
CA THR A 431 -22.21 -25.59 5.45
C THR A 431 -22.01 -24.51 4.40
N VAL A 432 -22.82 -23.46 4.49
CA VAL A 432 -22.70 -22.26 3.67
C VAL A 432 -21.79 -21.28 4.40
N THR A 433 -20.70 -20.88 3.73
CA THR A 433 -19.80 -19.86 4.27
C THR A 433 -20.19 -18.48 3.73
N VAL A 434 -20.08 -17.46 4.58
CA VAL A 434 -20.42 -16.08 4.24
C VAL A 434 -19.32 -15.12 4.67
N THR A 435 -19.22 -14.02 3.92
CA THR A 435 -18.34 -12.90 4.22
C THR A 435 -19.17 -11.72 4.71
N LEU A 436 -18.73 -11.05 5.77
CA LEU A 436 -19.41 -9.90 6.35
C LEU A 436 -18.85 -8.58 5.84
N SER A 437 -19.67 -7.54 5.82
CA SER A 437 -19.23 -6.16 5.63
C SER A 437 -18.50 -5.66 6.87
N ALA A 438 -17.28 -5.15 6.71
CA ALA A 438 -16.60 -4.33 7.71
C ALA A 438 -17.15 -2.90 7.78
N GLY A 439 -18.05 -2.51 6.87
CA GLY A 439 -18.44 -1.12 6.66
C GLY A 439 -17.48 -0.40 5.71
N ILE A 440 -17.51 0.93 5.71
CA ILE A 440 -16.53 1.73 4.96
C ILE A 440 -15.18 1.60 5.67
N GLU A 441 -14.11 1.49 4.89
CA GLU A 441 -12.75 1.50 5.43
C GLU A 441 -12.56 2.76 6.27
N GLN A 442 -12.15 2.58 7.52
CA GLN A 442 -11.93 3.68 8.44
C GLN A 442 -10.47 4.12 8.42
N THR A 443 -10.26 5.41 8.57
CA THR A 443 -8.97 6.04 8.75
C THR A 443 -9.01 6.92 9.99
N TYR A 444 -7.87 7.45 10.42
CA TYR A 444 -7.79 8.42 11.48
C TYR A 444 -7.23 9.72 10.96
N VAL A 445 -7.55 10.81 11.65
CA VAL A 445 -7.03 12.14 11.34
C VAL A 445 -5.66 12.30 11.98
N PRO A 446 -4.56 12.43 11.22
CA PRO A 446 -3.27 12.72 11.81
C PRO A 446 -3.22 14.14 12.40
N ASP A 447 -2.33 14.37 13.35
CA ASP A 447 -2.04 15.72 13.86
C ASP A 447 -1.08 16.43 12.90
N PHE A 448 -1.61 17.31 12.06
CA PHE A 448 -0.80 18.11 11.15
C PHE A 448 -0.48 19.50 11.68
N ILE A 449 -0.93 19.89 12.88
CA ILE A 449 -0.72 21.25 13.38
C ILE A 449 0.78 21.57 13.47
N GLY A 450 1.23 22.63 12.82
CA GLY A 450 2.63 23.04 12.73
C GLY A 450 3.48 22.25 11.73
N ALA A 451 2.94 21.23 11.06
CA ALA A 451 3.61 20.54 9.97
C ALA A 451 3.67 21.40 8.70
N GLU A 452 4.58 21.08 7.79
CA GLU A 452 4.66 21.74 6.48
C GLU A 452 3.47 21.35 5.59
N GLY A 453 2.78 22.34 5.01
CA GLY A 453 1.53 22.12 4.28
C GLY A 453 1.67 21.20 3.06
N GLU A 454 2.80 21.24 2.34
CA GLU A 454 3.03 20.34 1.19
C GLU A 454 3.21 18.88 1.62
N THR A 455 3.93 18.63 2.71
CA THR A 455 4.07 17.29 3.30
C THR A 455 2.72 16.79 3.81
N ALA A 456 2.00 17.62 4.57
CA ALA A 456 0.67 17.29 5.08
C ALA A 456 -0.32 16.94 3.97
N LYS A 457 -0.21 17.57 2.79
CA LYS A 457 -1.06 17.28 1.64
C LYS A 457 -0.83 15.90 1.04
N ALA A 458 0.43 15.45 0.96
CA ALA A 458 0.75 14.10 0.52
C ALA A 458 0.24 13.08 1.54
N ASP A 459 0.55 13.31 2.83
CA ASP A 459 0.18 12.40 3.92
C ASP A 459 -1.35 12.26 4.03
N LEU A 460 -2.13 13.36 3.96
CA LEU A 460 -3.59 13.30 4.02
C LEU A 460 -4.20 12.40 2.94
N LEU A 461 -3.64 12.40 1.74
CA LEU A 461 -4.10 11.53 0.65
C LEU A 461 -3.74 10.07 0.91
N ASP A 462 -2.56 9.81 1.48
CA ASP A 462 -2.13 8.47 1.89
C ASP A 462 -3.01 7.91 3.02
N PHE A 463 -3.52 8.78 3.91
CA PHE A 463 -4.52 8.43 4.92
C PHE A 463 -5.95 8.32 4.34
N GLY A 464 -6.15 8.46 3.03
CA GLY A 464 -7.46 8.37 2.40
C GLY A 464 -8.39 9.54 2.70
N LEU A 465 -7.88 10.68 3.19
CA LEU A 465 -8.66 11.88 3.46
C LEU A 465 -8.62 12.84 2.27
N VAL A 466 -9.70 13.60 2.08
CA VAL A 466 -9.84 14.57 0.98
C VAL A 466 -9.66 15.99 1.52
N PRO A 467 -8.46 16.60 1.39
CA PRO A 467 -8.21 17.90 1.98
C PRO A 467 -8.72 19.06 1.12
N THR A 468 -9.34 20.04 1.77
CA THR A 468 -9.61 21.37 1.20
C THR A 468 -8.72 22.40 1.88
N TRP A 469 -8.10 23.29 1.09
CA TRP A 469 -7.08 24.20 1.61
C TRP A 469 -7.55 25.65 1.61
N SER A 470 -7.23 26.34 2.68
CA SER A 470 -7.30 27.79 2.77
C SER A 470 -6.07 28.31 3.51
N GLU A 471 -5.90 29.62 3.55
CA GLU A 471 -4.72 30.23 4.14
C GLU A 471 -5.13 31.44 4.99
N LYS A 472 -4.48 31.62 6.14
CA LYS A 472 -4.70 32.76 7.06
C LYS A 472 -3.39 33.27 7.64
N GLU A 473 -3.41 34.49 8.16
CA GLU A 473 -2.29 35.02 8.94
C GLU A 473 -2.16 34.28 10.27
N SER A 474 -0.93 34.00 10.67
CA SER A 474 -0.65 33.25 11.89
C SER A 474 0.78 33.48 12.38
N TYR A 475 1.01 33.17 13.66
CA TYR A 475 2.32 33.09 14.27
C TYR A 475 3.12 31.87 13.85
N PHE A 476 2.54 30.90 13.15
CA PHE A 476 3.31 29.84 12.51
C PHE A 476 4.08 30.35 11.30
N ALA A 477 5.25 29.75 11.05
CA ALA A 477 6.03 30.05 9.85
C ALA A 477 5.21 29.88 8.56
N PRO A 478 5.46 30.70 7.51
CA PRO A 478 4.72 30.60 6.24
C PRO A 478 4.74 29.19 5.66
N GLY A 479 3.57 28.71 5.21
CA GLY A 479 3.39 27.36 4.67
C GLY A 479 3.11 26.27 5.70
N ALA A 480 3.28 26.53 7.00
CA ALA A 480 2.91 25.57 8.03
C ALA A 480 1.38 25.49 8.23
N VAL A 481 0.87 24.30 8.57
CA VAL A 481 -0.53 24.07 8.91
C VAL A 481 -0.85 24.68 10.27
N ILE A 482 -1.93 25.45 10.37
CA ILE A 482 -2.30 26.19 11.59
C ILE A 482 -3.60 25.70 12.22
N SER A 483 -4.46 25.07 11.43
CA SER A 483 -5.68 24.44 11.92
C SER A 483 -6.17 23.38 10.95
N GLN A 484 -6.82 22.37 11.50
CA GLN A 484 -7.57 21.34 10.78
C GLN A 484 -9.00 21.30 11.32
N SER A 485 -9.98 20.98 10.47
CA SER A 485 -11.40 20.98 10.87
C SER A 485 -11.83 19.75 11.67
N ARG A 486 -10.93 18.78 11.84
CA ARG A 486 -11.18 17.50 12.49
C ARG A 486 -10.16 17.32 13.59
N GLU A 487 -10.59 16.77 14.71
CA GLU A 487 -9.70 16.61 15.85
C GLU A 487 -8.62 15.57 15.51
N PRO A 488 -7.36 15.76 15.95
CA PRO A 488 -6.37 14.71 15.85
C PRO A 488 -6.86 13.40 16.44
N TYR A 489 -6.58 12.31 15.74
CA TYR A 489 -6.99 10.95 16.05
C TYR A 489 -8.50 10.68 15.99
N GLU A 490 -9.30 11.62 15.46
CA GLU A 490 -10.70 11.36 15.10
C GLU A 490 -10.75 10.27 14.02
N VAL A 491 -11.59 9.25 14.21
CA VAL A 491 -11.79 8.18 13.24
C VAL A 491 -12.85 8.62 12.23
N LEU A 492 -12.51 8.53 10.94
CA LEU A 492 -13.36 8.92 9.83
C LEU A 492 -13.46 7.79 8.81
N ASP A 493 -14.50 7.83 7.97
CA ASP A 493 -14.58 6.99 6.79
C ASP A 493 -13.56 7.47 5.75
N SER A 494 -12.86 6.54 5.11
CA SER A 494 -11.98 6.83 3.97
C SER A 494 -12.78 7.57 2.88
N GLY A 495 -12.17 8.61 2.32
CA GLY A 495 -12.79 9.58 1.42
C GLY A 495 -13.42 10.80 2.13
N SER A 496 -13.38 10.87 3.46
CA SER A 496 -13.92 12.01 4.21
C SER A 496 -13.19 13.32 3.91
N GLU A 497 -13.96 14.40 3.82
CA GLU A 497 -13.42 15.75 3.63
C GLU A 497 -12.89 16.34 4.95
N ILE A 498 -11.72 16.98 4.85
CA ILE A 498 -11.09 17.72 5.95
C ILE A 498 -10.64 19.09 5.45
N ALA A 499 -10.98 20.16 6.17
CA ALA A 499 -10.53 21.50 5.85
C ALA A 499 -9.24 21.81 6.59
N MET A 500 -8.21 22.18 5.83
CA MET A 500 -6.88 22.53 6.30
C MET A 500 -6.65 24.02 6.09
N VAL A 501 -5.96 24.65 7.04
CA VAL A 501 -5.55 26.04 6.94
C VAL A 501 -4.04 26.14 7.11
N THR A 502 -3.36 26.83 6.20
CA THR A 502 -1.92 27.12 6.31
C THR A 502 -1.65 28.59 6.63
N SER A 503 -0.47 28.85 7.17
CA SER A 503 0.00 30.19 7.50
C SER A 503 0.48 30.93 6.26
N LYS A 504 0.00 32.18 6.06
CA LYS A 504 0.60 33.14 5.11
C LYS A 504 1.80 33.90 5.72
N GLY A 505 2.08 33.71 7.00
CA GLY A 505 2.86 34.65 7.81
C GLY A 505 2.06 35.92 8.14
N TYR A 506 2.74 36.93 8.68
CA TYR A 506 2.13 38.23 9.01
C TYR A 506 2.00 39.12 7.78
N SER A 507 0.88 39.86 7.66
CA SER A 507 0.65 40.80 6.55
C SER A 507 1.57 42.03 6.59
N ASP A 508 1.91 42.51 7.79
CA ASP A 508 2.82 43.62 7.99
C ASP A 508 4.21 43.10 8.36
N THR A 509 5.09 42.93 7.36
CA THR A 509 6.50 42.58 7.57
C THR A 509 7.43 43.81 7.55
N SER A 510 6.86 45.03 7.65
CA SER A 510 7.63 46.27 7.54
C SER A 510 8.40 46.61 8.82
N ALA A 511 8.06 45.96 9.94
CA ALA A 511 8.81 46.07 11.20
C ALA A 511 10.25 45.58 10.99
N SER A 512 11.20 46.50 11.15
CA SER A 512 12.63 46.20 11.18
C SER A 512 13.12 46.42 12.61
N GLY A 513 13.78 45.40 13.18
CA GLY A 513 14.23 45.45 14.56
C GLY A 513 14.66 44.08 15.08
N THR A 514 15.06 44.08 16.36
CA THR A 514 15.45 42.89 17.10
C THR A 514 14.30 42.47 18.01
N ALA A 515 13.88 41.21 17.92
CA ALA A 515 12.94 40.57 18.81
C ALA A 515 13.70 39.75 19.86
N VAL A 516 13.30 39.87 21.13
CA VAL A 516 13.84 39.05 22.22
C VAL A 516 12.94 37.83 22.40
N VAL A 517 13.53 36.65 22.45
CA VAL A 517 12.83 35.37 22.63
C VAL A 517 12.35 35.24 24.08
N ASP A 518 11.04 35.10 24.29
CA ASP A 518 10.45 34.83 25.61
C ASP A 518 10.61 33.37 26.02
N ASN A 519 10.26 33.05 27.27
CA ASN A 519 10.16 31.67 27.74
C ASN A 519 8.79 31.08 27.36
N PHE A 520 8.82 30.05 26.51
CA PHE A 520 7.67 29.30 26.05
C PHE A 520 7.53 27.93 26.74
N VAL A 521 8.54 27.49 27.50
CA VAL A 521 8.52 26.18 28.17
C VAL A 521 7.45 26.15 29.25
N GLY A 522 6.62 25.10 29.24
CA GLY A 522 5.49 24.93 30.14
C GLY A 522 4.18 25.55 29.67
N LEU A 523 4.18 26.30 28.56
CA LEU A 523 2.98 26.87 27.95
C LEU A 523 2.37 25.91 26.91
N THR A 524 1.13 26.18 26.52
CA THR A 524 0.49 25.60 25.34
C THR A 524 0.95 26.31 24.06
N LEU A 525 0.77 25.69 22.89
CA LEU A 525 1.06 26.33 21.59
C LEU A 525 0.26 27.62 21.37
N GLU A 526 -0.98 27.69 21.85
CA GLU A 526 -1.83 28.87 21.71
C GLU A 526 -1.29 30.04 22.53
N GLU A 527 -0.93 29.79 23.80
CA GLU A 527 -0.32 30.79 24.69
C GLU A 527 1.04 31.27 24.16
N ALA A 528 1.89 30.33 23.72
CA ALA A 528 3.17 30.66 23.11
C ALA A 528 3.01 31.44 21.80
N GLY A 529 1.99 31.11 21.00
CA GLY A 529 1.66 31.81 19.77
C GLY A 529 1.25 33.27 19.99
N ALA A 530 0.48 33.55 21.04
CA ALA A 530 0.11 34.91 21.41
C ALA A 530 1.35 35.76 21.78
N LEU A 531 2.28 35.19 22.55
CA LEU A 531 3.53 35.85 22.92
C LEU A 531 4.46 36.05 21.70
N ALA A 532 4.62 35.02 20.86
CA ALA A 532 5.41 35.11 19.63
C ALA A 532 4.87 36.18 18.68
N GLN A 533 3.54 36.33 18.60
CA GLN A 533 2.90 37.38 17.83
C GLN A 533 3.20 38.79 18.35
N GLU A 534 3.22 39.01 19.66
CA GLU A 534 3.62 40.30 20.24
C GLU A 534 5.08 40.65 19.89
N LYS A 535 5.97 39.65 19.86
CA LYS A 535 7.39 39.82 19.56
C LYS A 535 7.73 39.77 18.07
N HIS A 536 6.74 39.62 17.19
CA HIS A 536 6.94 39.43 15.74
C HIS A 536 7.86 38.24 15.43
N LEU A 537 7.68 37.11 16.09
CA LEU A 537 8.42 35.86 15.87
C LEU A 537 7.52 34.79 15.24
N TYR A 538 8.11 33.92 14.42
CA TYR A 538 7.41 32.74 13.91
C TYR A 538 7.68 31.51 14.77
N ILE A 539 6.73 30.60 14.87
CA ILE A 539 6.87 29.32 15.55
C ILE A 539 7.01 28.20 14.51
N VAL A 540 7.97 27.30 14.77
CA VAL A 540 8.09 25.99 14.13
C VAL A 540 7.85 24.92 15.19
N ARG A 541 6.77 24.15 15.06
CA ARG A 541 6.48 23.06 15.99
C ARG A 541 7.37 21.86 15.68
N LYS A 542 7.93 21.24 16.71
CA LYS A 542 8.50 19.91 16.70
C LYS A 542 7.74 19.08 17.71
N VAL A 543 7.24 17.91 17.31
CA VAL A 543 6.60 16.98 18.24
C VAL A 543 7.68 16.17 18.96
N GLU A 544 7.57 16.07 20.28
CA GLU A 544 8.36 15.17 21.11
C GLU A 544 7.68 13.81 21.19
N LEU A 545 8.47 12.74 21.27
CA LEU A 545 7.94 11.39 21.43
C LEU A 545 7.16 11.26 22.76
N PRO A 546 6.21 10.30 22.84
CA PRO A 546 5.42 10.10 24.03
C PRO A 546 6.27 9.90 25.30
N ASN A 547 5.87 10.56 26.39
CA ASN A 547 6.43 10.36 27.72
C ASN A 547 5.33 10.46 28.80
N ASP A 548 5.55 9.81 29.93
CA ASP A 548 4.57 9.71 31.03
C ASP A 548 4.60 10.90 32.01
N THR A 549 5.50 11.86 31.79
CA THR A 549 5.81 12.94 32.74
C THR A 549 5.20 14.29 32.39
N VAL A 550 4.91 14.55 31.10
CA VAL A 550 4.42 15.85 30.62
C VAL A 550 3.11 15.66 29.85
N PRO A 551 2.03 16.38 30.18
CA PRO A 551 0.77 16.31 29.44
C PRO A 551 0.92 16.61 27.94
N ASP A 552 0.04 16.04 27.14
CA ASP A 552 -0.08 16.31 25.70
C ASP A 552 -0.30 17.81 25.44
N GLY A 553 0.38 18.36 24.44
CA GLY A 553 0.25 19.76 24.01
C GLY A 553 1.07 20.79 24.80
N VAL A 554 1.84 20.38 25.82
CA VAL A 554 2.71 21.28 26.60
C VAL A 554 4.11 21.37 25.98
N ILE A 555 4.65 22.59 25.90
CA ILE A 555 5.99 22.84 25.37
C ILE A 555 7.05 22.41 26.39
N THR A 556 7.96 21.54 26.00
CA THR A 556 9.02 20.98 26.84
C THR A 556 10.39 21.59 26.59
N ALA A 557 10.63 22.09 25.38
CA ALA A 557 11.88 22.75 25.01
C ALA A 557 11.66 23.81 23.93
N GLN A 558 12.56 24.79 23.88
CA GLN A 558 12.59 25.80 22.84
C GLN A 558 14.00 26.02 22.31
N GLU A 559 14.11 26.44 21.06
CA GLU A 559 15.35 26.88 20.44
C GLU A 559 15.05 28.03 19.47
N PRO A 560 15.71 29.21 19.58
CA PRO A 560 16.74 29.59 20.55
C PRO A 560 16.25 29.72 22.01
N ALA A 561 17.18 29.79 22.95
CA ALA A 561 16.87 29.93 24.38
C ALA A 561 16.26 31.30 24.71
N GLU A 562 15.54 31.38 25.83
CA GLU A 562 15.02 32.65 26.39
C GLU A 562 16.11 33.74 26.44
N GLY A 563 15.74 34.97 26.12
CA GLY A 563 16.63 36.13 26.10
C GLY A 563 17.50 36.26 24.84
N SER A 564 17.41 35.30 23.91
CA SER A 564 18.09 35.40 22.61
C SER A 564 17.55 36.56 21.79
N GLU A 565 18.43 37.30 21.13
CA GLU A 565 18.08 38.39 20.22
C GLU A 565 18.05 37.88 18.78
N LEU A 566 16.88 37.96 18.14
CA LEU A 566 16.67 37.55 16.76
C LEU A 566 16.20 38.73 15.91
N ALA A 567 16.40 38.66 14.60
CA ALA A 567 15.72 39.60 13.72
C ALA A 567 14.20 39.37 13.80
N ALA A 568 13.40 40.44 13.71
CA ALA A 568 11.95 40.30 13.54
C ALA A 568 11.64 39.31 12.40
N TYR A 569 10.61 38.49 12.60
CA TYR A 569 10.17 37.41 11.71
C TYR A 569 11.14 36.23 11.59
N SER A 570 12.07 36.09 12.54
CA SER A 570 12.83 34.85 12.72
C SER A 570 11.98 33.77 13.37
N THR A 571 12.41 32.51 13.22
CA THR A 571 11.70 31.34 13.76
C THR A 571 12.24 30.93 15.12
N VAL A 572 11.33 30.58 16.04
CA VAL A 572 11.61 29.83 17.26
C VAL A 572 11.01 28.44 17.12
N LYS A 573 11.83 27.43 17.34
CA LYS A 573 11.44 26.03 17.32
C LYS A 573 10.96 25.61 18.69
N LEU A 574 9.73 25.12 18.79
CA LEU A 574 9.13 24.67 20.04
C LEU A 574 8.91 23.16 20.00
N THR A 575 9.44 22.46 20.99
CA THR A 575 9.26 21.02 21.16
C THR A 575 8.04 20.80 22.07
N VAL A 576 7.06 20.06 21.61
CA VAL A 576 5.75 19.88 22.26
C VAL A 576 5.55 18.41 22.62
N SER A 577 5.23 18.13 23.88
CA SER A 577 4.92 16.78 24.36
C SER A 577 3.69 16.21 23.66
N SER A 578 3.76 14.94 23.24
CA SER A 578 2.60 14.18 22.75
C SER A 578 1.87 13.41 23.86
N GLY A 579 2.24 13.63 25.13
CA GLY A 579 1.68 12.94 26.29
C GLY A 579 2.03 11.45 26.35
N ARG A 580 1.16 10.67 27.01
CA ARG A 580 1.32 9.21 27.14
C ARG A 580 1.16 8.51 25.80
N GLU A 581 1.86 7.40 25.64
CA GLU A 581 1.78 6.57 24.45
C GLU A 581 0.37 5.97 24.31
N ARG A 582 -0.23 6.18 23.15
CA ARG A 582 -1.55 5.67 22.79
C ARG A 582 -1.46 4.88 21.50
N VAL A 583 -2.28 3.84 21.39
CA VAL A 583 -2.33 2.94 20.24
C VAL A 583 -3.78 2.77 19.77
N LEU A 584 -3.95 2.57 18.46
CA LEU A 584 -5.24 2.23 17.88
C LEU A 584 -5.57 0.77 18.18
N VAL A 585 -6.78 0.52 18.66
CA VAL A 585 -7.29 -0.82 18.89
C VAL A 585 -7.73 -1.42 17.56
N PRO A 586 -7.07 -2.48 17.05
CA PRO A 586 -7.50 -3.12 15.82
C PRO A 586 -8.83 -3.86 16.01
N ASP A 587 -9.50 -4.15 14.90
CA ASP A 587 -10.52 -5.21 14.89
C ASP A 587 -9.82 -6.57 15.01
N VAL A 588 -10.15 -7.29 16.08
CA VAL A 588 -9.64 -8.64 16.37
C VAL A 588 -10.77 -9.67 16.37
N THR A 589 -11.92 -9.34 15.81
CA THR A 589 -12.99 -10.33 15.55
C THR A 589 -12.59 -11.25 14.39
N LEU A 590 -13.17 -12.45 14.35
CA LEU A 590 -12.94 -13.46 13.29
C LEU A 590 -11.52 -14.03 13.17
N ILE A 591 -10.62 -13.70 14.09
CA ILE A 591 -9.30 -14.35 14.22
C ILE A 591 -9.26 -15.23 15.47
N THR A 592 -8.23 -16.07 15.56
CA THR A 592 -8.09 -17.00 16.69
C THR A 592 -7.73 -16.26 17.98
N GLN A 593 -8.05 -16.87 19.13
CA GLN A 593 -7.68 -16.35 20.45
C GLN A 593 -6.19 -16.01 20.56
N ASP A 594 -5.30 -16.87 20.03
CA ASP A 594 -3.85 -16.68 20.09
C ASP A 594 -3.38 -15.54 19.19
N GLU A 595 -3.95 -15.41 17.98
CA GLU A 595 -3.66 -14.30 17.07
C GLU A 595 -4.13 -12.96 17.62
N ALA A 596 -5.31 -12.93 18.25
CA ALA A 596 -5.83 -11.72 18.90
C ALA A 596 -4.96 -11.31 20.10
N ALA A 597 -4.54 -12.28 20.93
CA ALA A 597 -3.61 -12.03 22.03
C ALA A 597 -2.29 -11.45 21.52
N ALA A 598 -1.70 -12.03 20.48
CA ALA A 598 -0.45 -11.56 19.90
C ALA A 598 -0.58 -10.15 19.31
N LYS A 599 -1.64 -9.89 18.52
CA LYS A 599 -1.89 -8.56 17.91
C LYS A 599 -2.04 -7.45 18.95
N LEU A 600 -2.80 -7.69 20.03
CA LEU A 600 -2.99 -6.69 21.07
C LEU A 600 -1.74 -6.53 21.95
N ALA A 601 -1.01 -7.61 22.21
CA ALA A 601 0.25 -7.56 22.95
C ALA A 601 1.36 -6.84 22.19
N ASP A 602 1.43 -6.97 20.86
CA ASP A 602 2.36 -6.22 19.99
C ASP A 602 2.13 -4.71 20.08
N LEU A 603 0.90 -4.28 20.40
CA LEU A 603 0.51 -2.89 20.65
C LEU A 603 0.65 -2.48 22.12
N GLY A 604 1.17 -3.37 22.97
CA GLY A 604 1.32 -3.16 24.41
C GLY A 604 0.01 -3.11 25.19
N LEU A 605 -1.10 -3.58 24.61
CA LEU A 605 -2.41 -3.68 25.27
C LEU A 605 -2.51 -5.01 26.05
N GLN A 606 -3.26 -5.00 27.15
CA GLN A 606 -3.55 -6.20 27.93
C GLN A 606 -4.86 -6.82 27.45
N VAL A 607 -4.97 -8.16 27.52
CA VAL A 607 -6.15 -8.87 27.00
C VAL A 607 -6.71 -9.81 28.06
N ARG A 608 -8.02 -9.77 28.22
CA ARG A 608 -8.81 -10.70 29.04
C ARG A 608 -9.83 -11.41 28.16
N PHE A 609 -9.88 -12.74 28.26
CA PHE A 609 -10.79 -13.56 27.49
C PHE A 609 -11.99 -14.00 28.32
N GLU A 610 -13.18 -13.91 27.73
CA GLU A 610 -14.43 -14.47 28.23
C GLU A 610 -14.97 -15.52 27.27
N ASP A 611 -15.64 -16.53 27.81
CA ASP A 611 -16.22 -17.60 27.00
C ASP A 611 -17.63 -17.24 26.55
N GLY A 612 -17.92 -17.48 25.27
CA GLY A 612 -19.25 -17.38 24.67
C GLY A 612 -19.57 -18.60 23.80
N PHE A 613 -20.84 -18.76 23.42
CA PHE A 613 -21.28 -19.82 22.52
C PHE A 613 -21.84 -19.23 21.23
N SER A 614 -21.54 -19.86 20.12
CA SER A 614 -22.05 -19.45 18.81
C SER A 614 -22.20 -20.63 17.87
N ASP A 615 -23.34 -20.68 17.17
CA ASP A 615 -23.58 -21.59 16.06
C ASP A 615 -22.97 -21.08 14.74
N VAL A 616 -22.45 -19.85 14.72
CA VAL A 616 -21.96 -19.14 13.51
C VAL A 616 -20.43 -19.01 13.47
N TYR A 617 -19.81 -18.85 14.64
CA TYR A 617 -18.35 -18.72 14.79
C TYR A 617 -17.75 -20.02 15.31
N GLU A 618 -16.68 -20.49 14.68
CA GLU A 618 -15.97 -21.70 15.11
C GLU A 618 -15.41 -21.58 16.53
N ALA A 619 -15.27 -22.72 17.20
CA ALA A 619 -14.65 -22.78 18.52
C ALA A 619 -13.20 -22.28 18.47
N GLY A 620 -12.84 -21.35 19.35
CA GLY A 620 -11.50 -20.72 19.41
C GLY A 620 -11.38 -19.38 18.68
N MET A 621 -12.41 -18.95 17.95
CA MET A 621 -12.45 -17.64 17.29
C MET A 621 -12.99 -16.54 18.21
N VAL A 622 -12.46 -15.33 18.09
CA VAL A 622 -12.99 -14.14 18.77
C VAL A 622 -14.29 -13.70 18.08
N MET A 623 -15.39 -13.72 18.82
CA MET A 623 -16.72 -13.38 18.29
C MET A 623 -17.11 -11.91 18.55
N SER A 624 -16.52 -11.29 19.58
CA SER A 624 -16.75 -9.89 19.93
C SER A 624 -15.61 -9.33 20.74
N GLN A 625 -15.40 -8.02 20.61
CA GLN A 625 -14.53 -7.22 21.46
C GLN A 625 -15.38 -6.14 22.16
N GLU A 626 -15.13 -5.91 23.45
CA GLU A 626 -15.84 -4.87 24.22
C GLU A 626 -15.44 -3.47 23.75
N GLN A 627 -14.14 -3.28 23.54
CA GLN A 627 -13.60 -2.00 23.08
C GLN A 627 -13.84 -1.83 21.59
N ALA A 628 -14.38 -0.68 21.18
CA ALA A 628 -14.59 -0.37 19.77
C ALA A 628 -13.28 -0.44 18.97
N GLU A 629 -13.32 -1.08 17.80
CA GLU A 629 -12.24 -1.01 16.82
C GLU A 629 -11.92 0.46 16.48
N ASN A 630 -10.66 0.73 16.16
CA ASN A 630 -10.10 2.05 15.86
C ASN A 630 -10.17 3.06 17.01
N SER A 631 -10.55 2.65 18.22
CA SER A 631 -10.43 3.54 19.39
C SER A 631 -8.98 3.69 19.83
N MET A 632 -8.62 4.88 20.33
CA MET A 632 -7.29 5.15 20.89
C MET A 632 -7.25 4.83 22.38
N LEU A 633 -6.36 3.92 22.76
CA LEU A 633 -6.15 3.54 24.17
C LEU A 633 -4.71 3.80 24.60
N GLU A 634 -4.54 4.11 25.90
CA GLU A 634 -3.20 4.14 26.51
C GLU A 634 -2.60 2.74 26.49
N VAL A 635 -1.31 2.65 26.18
CA VAL A 635 -0.56 1.39 26.29
C VAL A 635 -0.71 0.83 27.70
N GLY A 636 -0.97 -0.47 27.81
CA GLY A 636 -1.25 -1.17 29.07
C GLY A 636 -2.72 -1.27 29.45
N THR A 637 -3.64 -0.63 28.70
CA THR A 637 -5.09 -0.78 28.91
C THR A 637 -5.54 -2.22 28.67
N GLU A 638 -6.42 -2.74 29.53
CA GLU A 638 -7.03 -4.08 29.39
C GLU A 638 -8.24 -4.04 28.46
N ILE A 639 -8.27 -4.95 27.48
CA ILE A 639 -9.37 -5.17 26.54
C ILE A 639 -10.01 -6.52 26.80
N VAL A 640 -11.33 -6.57 26.82
CA VAL A 640 -12.10 -7.80 26.99
C VAL A 640 -12.54 -8.33 25.63
N LEU A 641 -12.19 -9.59 25.35
CA LEU A 641 -12.58 -10.31 24.13
C LEU A 641 -13.44 -11.52 24.50
N THR A 642 -14.50 -11.77 23.75
CA THR A 642 -15.31 -12.98 23.91
C THR A 642 -14.95 -14.00 22.83
N VAL A 643 -14.64 -15.23 23.25
CA VAL A 643 -14.20 -16.33 22.37
C VAL A 643 -15.31 -17.37 22.26
N SER A 644 -15.61 -17.80 21.03
CA SER A 644 -16.59 -18.85 20.77
C SER A 644 -16.08 -20.20 21.29
N ARG A 645 -16.94 -20.93 22.01
CA ARG A 645 -16.78 -22.34 22.37
C ARG A 645 -17.47 -23.28 21.36
N GLY A 646 -17.95 -22.74 20.23
CA GLY A 646 -18.79 -23.43 19.26
C GLY A 646 -20.25 -23.48 19.71
N SER A 647 -21.01 -24.41 19.13
CA SER A 647 -22.44 -24.57 19.43
C SER A 647 -22.65 -25.00 20.88
N GLU A 648 -23.49 -24.26 21.62
CA GLU A 648 -23.88 -24.62 22.99
C GLU A 648 -24.46 -26.05 23.05
N ALA A 649 -25.28 -26.42 22.06
CA ALA A 649 -25.90 -27.74 22.02
C ALA A 649 -24.91 -28.87 21.73
N GLU A 650 -23.84 -28.61 20.99
CA GLU A 650 -22.76 -29.58 20.74
C GLU A 650 -21.83 -29.67 21.95
N TYR A 651 -21.49 -28.54 22.56
CA TYR A 651 -20.69 -28.47 23.78
C TYR A 651 -21.34 -29.29 24.91
N GLN A 652 -22.64 -29.08 25.18
CA GLN A 652 -23.36 -29.84 26.22
C GLN A 652 -23.42 -31.34 25.92
N ARG A 653 -23.52 -31.75 24.65
CA ARG A 653 -23.45 -33.17 24.25
C ARG A 653 -22.08 -33.77 24.53
N GLN A 654 -21.01 -33.08 24.15
CA GLN A 654 -19.63 -33.53 24.40
C GLN A 654 -19.34 -33.67 25.90
N VAL A 655 -19.82 -32.72 26.71
CA VAL A 655 -19.71 -32.79 28.17
C VAL A 655 -20.42 -34.05 28.69
N GLN A 656 -21.67 -34.29 28.30
CA GLN A 656 -22.43 -35.48 28.70
C GLN A 656 -21.77 -36.80 28.26
N GLU A 657 -21.23 -36.85 27.04
CA GLU A 657 -20.52 -38.02 26.53
C GLU A 657 -19.21 -38.27 27.28
N SER A 658 -18.46 -37.21 27.61
CA SER A 658 -17.22 -37.30 28.37
C SER A 658 -17.48 -37.76 29.82
N GLU A 659 -18.57 -37.29 30.44
CA GLU A 659 -19.00 -37.74 31.77
C GLU A 659 -19.48 -39.19 31.74
N ALA A 660 -20.23 -39.58 30.72
CA ALA A 660 -20.66 -40.97 30.52
C ALA A 660 -19.45 -41.90 30.30
N ALA A 661 -18.43 -41.46 29.55
CA ALA A 661 -17.18 -42.18 29.35
C ALA A 661 -16.38 -42.33 30.66
N ARG A 662 -16.27 -41.25 31.45
CA ARG A 662 -15.63 -41.28 32.79
C ARG A 662 -16.34 -42.24 33.75
N ARG A 663 -17.69 -42.25 33.76
CA ARG A 663 -18.49 -43.20 34.56
C ARG A 663 -18.28 -44.65 34.12
N ARG A 664 -18.17 -44.92 32.81
CA ARG A 664 -17.85 -46.25 32.29
C ARG A 664 -16.45 -46.73 32.69
N GLN A 665 -15.46 -45.85 32.70
CA GLN A 665 -14.10 -46.17 33.15
C GLN A 665 -14.03 -46.44 34.67
N GLN A 666 -14.76 -45.68 35.49
CA GLN A 666 -14.85 -45.93 36.94
C GLN A 666 -15.55 -47.26 37.28
N ASN A 667 -16.58 -47.64 36.50
CA ASN A 667 -17.26 -48.93 36.68
C ASN A 667 -16.41 -50.12 36.22
N ASN A 668 -15.56 -49.95 35.18
CA ASN A 668 -14.63 -51.01 34.77
C ASN A 668 -13.47 -51.22 35.76
N ASN A 669 -13.05 -50.17 36.48
CA ASN A 669 -12.00 -50.30 37.50
C ASN A 669 -12.47 -50.91 38.83
N THR A 670 -13.78 -50.99 39.07
CA THR A 670 -14.35 -51.62 40.27
C THR A 670 -14.83 -53.07 40.02
N GLY A 671 -14.90 -53.52 38.76
CA GLY A 671 -15.35 -54.87 38.39
C GLY A 671 -14.25 -55.94 38.21
N GLY A 672 -12.97 -55.57 38.28
CA GLY A 672 -11.82 -56.45 37.99
C GLY A 672 -11.23 -57.21 39.18
N GLY A 673 -11.95 -57.35 40.30
CA GLY A 673 -11.42 -57.87 41.56
C GLY A 673 -12.12 -59.12 42.09
N ASN A 674 -12.39 -60.14 41.26
CA ASN A 674 -12.65 -61.49 41.79
C ASN A 674 -12.53 -62.57 40.71
N THR A 675 -11.40 -63.27 40.61
CA THR A 675 -11.36 -64.73 40.35
C THR A 675 -9.93 -65.24 40.47
N GLY A 676 -9.72 -66.29 41.28
CA GLY A 676 -8.58 -67.19 41.13
C GLY A 676 -7.60 -67.22 42.30
N GLY A 677 -8.00 -67.80 43.44
CA GLY A 677 -7.10 -68.09 44.56
C GLY A 677 -7.62 -69.21 45.44
N GLY A 678 -7.80 -70.41 44.87
CA GLY A 678 -8.23 -71.59 45.60
C GLY A 678 -7.53 -72.85 45.12
N ASN A 679 -6.71 -73.41 46.02
CA ASN A 679 -6.44 -74.84 46.25
C ASN A 679 -5.06 -75.41 45.85
N THR A 680 -4.11 -75.35 46.80
CA THR A 680 -3.23 -76.48 47.16
C THR A 680 -3.06 -76.48 48.68
N GLY A 681 -3.52 -77.55 49.35
CA GLY A 681 -3.39 -77.77 50.79
C GLY A 681 -4.42 -78.73 51.32
#